data_AF-A0AA88SXA6-F1
#
_entry.id   AF-A0AA88SXA6-F1
#
_cell.length_a   1.000
_cell.length_b   1.000
_cell.length_c   1.000
_cell.angle_alpha   90.00
_cell.angle_beta   90.00
_cell.angle_gamma   90.00
#
_symmetry.space_group_name_H-M   'P 1'
#
loop_
_entity.id
_entity.type
_entity.pdbx_description
1 polymer ?
#
loop_
_entity_poly.entity_id
_entity_poly.type
_entity_poly.pdbx_seq_one_letter_code
_entity_poly.pdbx_strand_id
1 'polypeptide(L)'
;MDLHTVCCSLLLMLTCSGRGFGQVLELPESINKTVGENVVITPNRIPDPPYFSVRWRVNTTIILIGPLNGFIIPPAYKDRVSFNTTSLALELRSLTENDTGQYVLSVETVTSHNGQTSLLVLVPVSNVTIVPNHTELVENNTVSFVCSASGSSLSFIWLNGSAEITAGERVQLTDNNRNLTITSVRRGDTGPYECEAYNSINSKKSQSILMVYYGPENVAAAADPEKPFYSSGSNLKLNCSAESRPAAVFHWAVNGRELSEMGQELKLNNIQINQTGNYTCIAHNTQTLQYSVSPPISINILVPVSNIAIIPSLKEVELNSTVSFVCSASGSSLSFIWLNGSSEVTAGERVQLTDNNRNLTITSVIRGDTGTYVCEAYNSISRNRSLPSSLIIYYGPENVAAAADPEKPFYSSGSNLKLNCSAESRPAAKFHWAVNGRELSEMGQELKLNNIQINQTGNYTCIVHNTQTLQYSVSPPISVTILVPVSNIAIIPSLKEVELNSTVSFICSASGSSLSFIWLNGSSAVTTGERVQLTDNNRNLTITSVIRGDTGPYECEAYNSVSRKKSLPFSLTIKINDSGDDGRVVGSLSAGAIAGIVIGVLLGVAAIAGLIFYLVRDKKTSETNSSGNRQNGATPNEGQHELHYAEVRHNRKNQGQPGLSATTTAPTPSYVPGNNKTATSNPAGQIIYSDVYLQYFHSETKGELKMQLDVCINLLLTITGLLQVVTADISTILPF
;
A
#
# COMPACT_ATOMS: atom_id res chain seq x y z
N MET A 1 -2.98 -92.57 -9.78
CA MET A 1 -2.37 -93.89 -9.99
C MET A 1 -3.07 -94.48 -11.20
N ASP A 2 -2.56 -94.20 -12.38
CA ASP A 2 -3.06 -94.80 -13.62
C ASP A 2 -2.25 -96.06 -13.88
N LEU A 3 -2.92 -97.19 -14.03
CA LEU A 3 -2.27 -98.47 -14.30
C LEU A 3 -2.67 -98.96 -15.70
N HIS A 4 -1.85 -98.60 -16.67
CA HIS A 4 -1.98 -99.05 -18.05
C HIS A 4 -1.54 -100.52 -18.18
N THR A 5 -2.16 -101.27 -19.11
CA THR A 5 -1.67 -102.54 -19.70
C THR A 5 -1.92 -103.84 -18.92
N VAL A 6 -2.86 -104.66 -19.42
CA VAL A 6 -2.78 -106.13 -19.49
C VAL A 6 -3.30 -106.58 -20.88
N CYS A 7 -2.86 -107.75 -21.36
CA CYS A 7 -3.12 -108.39 -22.66
C CYS A 7 -4.57 -108.27 -23.19
N CYS A 8 -4.85 -108.17 -24.50
CA CYS A 8 -4.23 -108.78 -25.71
C CYS A 8 -4.50 -110.30 -25.86
N SER A 9 -4.50 -110.77 -27.11
CA SER A 9 -4.72 -112.16 -27.58
C SER A 9 -6.00 -112.89 -27.14
N LEU A 10 -7.06 -112.78 -27.95
CA LEU A 10 -7.53 -113.94 -28.73
C LEU A 10 -8.39 -113.51 -29.94
N LEU A 11 -7.84 -113.71 -31.15
CA LEU A 11 -8.61 -113.79 -32.40
C LEU A 11 -8.44 -115.21 -32.96
N LEU A 12 -9.40 -115.63 -33.80
CA LEU A 12 -9.55 -116.98 -34.40
C LEU A 12 -10.17 -118.06 -33.49
N MET A 13 -10.81 -119.03 -34.16
CA MET A 13 -11.40 -120.28 -33.63
C MET A 13 -12.68 -120.17 -32.80
N LEU A 14 -13.75 -119.65 -33.42
CA LEU A 14 -15.11 -120.15 -33.19
C LEU A 14 -15.95 -120.07 -34.48
N THR A 15 -15.93 -121.14 -35.27
CA THR A 15 -16.70 -121.27 -36.52
C THR A 15 -18.03 -121.98 -36.30
N CYS A 16 -19.10 -121.45 -36.90
CA CYS A 16 -20.37 -122.15 -37.18
C CYS A 16 -21.11 -122.79 -35.98
N SER A 17 -21.91 -121.98 -35.28
CA SER A 17 -23.17 -122.42 -34.67
C SER A 17 -24.30 -121.47 -35.07
N GLY A 18 -24.69 -121.52 -36.35
CA GLY A 18 -25.78 -120.70 -36.88
C GLY A 18 -27.16 -121.10 -36.35
N ARG A 19 -27.61 -120.46 -35.27
CA ARG A 19 -29.02 -120.31 -34.87
C ARG A 19 -29.21 -118.93 -34.26
N GLY A 20 -30.25 -118.20 -34.69
CA GLY A 20 -30.43 -116.80 -34.33
C GLY A 20 -30.83 -116.60 -32.87
N PHE A 21 -30.17 -115.64 -32.21
CA PHE A 21 -30.81 -114.80 -31.21
C PHE A 21 -31.38 -113.58 -31.93
N GLY A 22 -32.64 -113.24 -31.66
CA GLY A 22 -33.36 -112.20 -32.39
C GLY A 22 -32.70 -110.82 -32.24
N GLN A 23 -32.64 -110.07 -33.34
CA GLN A 23 -32.28 -108.66 -33.31
C GLN A 23 -33.26 -107.88 -32.43
N VAL A 24 -32.76 -107.27 -31.36
CA VAL A 24 -33.57 -106.45 -30.46
C VAL A 24 -33.95 -105.15 -31.18
N LEU A 25 -35.24 -104.80 -31.10
CA LEU A 25 -35.78 -103.54 -31.60
C LEU A 25 -35.39 -102.41 -30.63
N GLU A 26 -34.42 -101.58 -31.04
CA GLU A 26 -33.89 -100.48 -30.24
C GLU A 26 -34.40 -99.14 -30.78
N LEU A 27 -34.84 -98.25 -29.88
CA LEU A 27 -35.26 -96.88 -30.18
C LEU A 27 -34.37 -95.88 -29.43
N PRO A 28 -34.37 -94.58 -29.81
CA PRO A 28 -33.72 -93.52 -29.04
C PRO A 28 -34.25 -93.49 -27.60
N GLU A 29 -33.39 -93.15 -26.63
CA GLU A 29 -33.79 -93.14 -25.22
C GLU A 29 -34.87 -92.09 -24.93
N SER A 30 -34.64 -90.85 -25.37
CA SER A 30 -35.59 -89.74 -25.32
C SER A 30 -35.38 -88.77 -26.47
N ILE A 31 -36.42 -87.98 -26.78
CA ILE A 31 -36.43 -86.97 -27.83
C ILE A 31 -37.12 -85.72 -27.28
N ASN A 32 -36.42 -84.59 -27.26
CA ASN A 32 -37.00 -83.29 -26.89
C ASN A 32 -37.29 -82.47 -28.16
N LYS A 33 -38.47 -81.86 -28.22
CA LYS A 33 -38.91 -81.04 -29.36
C LYS A 33 -39.71 -79.81 -28.92
N THR A 34 -39.84 -78.85 -29.82
CA THR A 34 -40.63 -77.63 -29.61
C THR A 34 -41.99 -77.72 -30.31
N VAL A 35 -43.00 -77.02 -29.78
CA VAL A 35 -44.32 -76.92 -30.43
C VAL A 35 -44.20 -76.29 -31.82
N GLY A 36 -44.80 -76.94 -32.81
CA GLY A 36 -44.76 -76.56 -34.23
C GLY A 36 -43.73 -77.33 -35.08
N GLU A 37 -42.71 -77.96 -34.47
CA GLU A 37 -41.76 -78.80 -35.20
C GLU A 37 -42.36 -80.13 -35.70
N ASN A 38 -41.61 -80.82 -36.56
CA ASN A 38 -41.80 -82.23 -36.86
C ASN A 38 -40.76 -83.08 -36.11
N VAL A 39 -41.10 -84.32 -35.78
CA VAL A 39 -40.15 -85.34 -35.28
C VAL A 39 -40.15 -86.54 -36.22
N VAL A 40 -38.97 -87.15 -36.43
CA VAL A 40 -38.85 -88.46 -37.07
C VAL A 40 -38.24 -89.42 -36.05
N ILE A 41 -39.09 -90.26 -35.46
CA ILE A 41 -38.68 -91.30 -34.52
C ILE A 41 -38.18 -92.50 -35.32
N THR A 42 -36.87 -92.57 -35.53
CA THR A 42 -36.20 -93.66 -36.25
C THR A 42 -35.65 -94.69 -35.25
N PRO A 43 -35.95 -96.00 -35.39
CA PRO A 43 -35.29 -97.05 -34.61
C PRO A 43 -33.77 -97.09 -34.85
N ASN A 44 -33.01 -97.24 -33.78
CA ASN A 44 -31.56 -97.44 -33.83
C ASN A 44 -31.20 -98.84 -34.37
N ARG A 45 -32.06 -99.83 -34.10
CA ARG A 45 -32.03 -101.17 -34.69
C ARG A 45 -33.45 -101.65 -34.93
N ILE A 46 -33.68 -102.29 -36.08
CA ILE A 46 -34.92 -103.01 -36.41
C ILE A 46 -34.62 -104.51 -36.53
N PRO A 47 -35.59 -105.41 -36.30
CA PRO A 47 -35.42 -106.84 -36.57
C PRO A 47 -35.39 -107.14 -38.07
N ASP A 48 -34.89 -108.32 -38.45
CA ASP A 48 -34.87 -108.77 -39.84
C ASP A 48 -36.30 -109.01 -40.40
N PRO A 49 -36.56 -108.69 -41.68
CA PRO A 49 -37.84 -108.99 -42.34
C PRO A 49 -38.03 -110.50 -42.60
N PRO A 50 -39.26 -110.99 -42.85
CA PRO A 50 -40.50 -110.24 -43.10
C PRO A 50 -41.25 -109.79 -41.84
N TYR A 51 -41.87 -108.62 -41.93
CA TYR A 51 -42.77 -108.08 -40.91
C TYR A 51 -44.22 -108.43 -41.26
N PHE A 52 -44.92 -109.13 -40.36
CA PHE A 52 -46.34 -109.47 -40.52
C PHE A 52 -47.25 -108.31 -40.12
N SER A 53 -46.86 -107.55 -39.08
CA SER A 53 -47.60 -106.40 -38.58
C SER A 53 -46.67 -105.43 -37.88
N VAL A 54 -46.95 -104.13 -38.01
CA VAL A 54 -46.26 -103.05 -37.31
C VAL A 54 -47.30 -102.20 -36.58
N ARG A 55 -46.98 -101.75 -35.36
CA ARG A 55 -47.83 -100.88 -34.56
C ARG A 55 -47.00 -99.81 -33.88
N TRP A 56 -47.33 -98.53 -34.11
CA TRP A 56 -46.90 -97.44 -33.25
C TRP A 56 -48.03 -97.03 -32.30
N ARG A 57 -47.70 -96.75 -31.04
CA ARG A 57 -48.61 -96.12 -30.07
C ARG A 57 -47.88 -95.03 -29.26
N VAL A 58 -48.59 -94.01 -28.83
CA VAL A 58 -48.17 -93.10 -27.75
C VAL A 58 -49.02 -93.38 -26.51
N ASN A 59 -48.36 -93.67 -25.39
CA ASN A 59 -48.99 -94.16 -24.17
C ASN A 59 -49.89 -95.37 -24.50
N THR A 60 -51.22 -95.26 -24.34
CA THR A 60 -52.20 -96.30 -24.72
C THR A 60 -52.78 -96.12 -26.13
N THR A 61 -52.57 -94.99 -26.79
CA THR A 61 -53.26 -94.61 -28.04
C THR A 61 -52.49 -95.08 -29.26
N ILE A 62 -53.13 -95.86 -30.15
CA ILE A 62 -52.54 -96.31 -31.42
C ILE A 62 -52.40 -95.13 -32.38
N ILE A 63 -51.22 -94.99 -32.99
CA ILE A 63 -50.89 -94.00 -34.02
C ILE A 63 -50.97 -94.62 -35.41
N LEU A 64 -50.48 -95.86 -35.56
CA LEU A 64 -50.74 -96.70 -36.73
C LEU A 64 -50.69 -98.18 -36.37
N ILE A 65 -51.41 -99.01 -37.12
CA ILE A 65 -51.40 -100.47 -36.97
C ILE A 65 -51.66 -101.18 -38.31
N GLY A 66 -50.91 -102.25 -38.60
CA GLY A 66 -51.21 -103.19 -39.69
C GLY A 66 -49.98 -103.70 -40.45
N PRO A 67 -50.18 -104.47 -41.53
CA PRO A 67 -49.10 -104.91 -42.42
C PRO A 67 -48.53 -103.74 -43.22
N LEU A 68 -47.27 -103.82 -43.67
CA LEU A 68 -46.60 -102.73 -44.42
C LEU A 68 -47.39 -102.24 -45.65
N ASN A 69 -48.10 -103.15 -46.34
CA ASN A 69 -48.85 -102.85 -47.56
C ASN A 69 -50.31 -102.41 -47.30
N GLY A 70 -50.69 -102.14 -46.04
CA GLY A 70 -52.08 -101.85 -45.68
C GLY A 70 -52.27 -101.42 -44.23
N PHE A 71 -51.37 -100.59 -43.69
CA PHE A 71 -51.47 -100.07 -42.34
C PHE A 71 -52.56 -98.98 -42.22
N ILE A 72 -53.19 -98.90 -41.05
CA ILE A 72 -54.26 -97.96 -40.73
C ILE A 72 -53.72 -96.91 -39.76
N ILE A 73 -53.80 -95.63 -40.14
CA ILE A 73 -53.61 -94.47 -39.25
C ILE A 73 -55.00 -94.04 -38.73
N PRO A 74 -55.28 -94.04 -37.42
CA PRO A 74 -56.56 -93.59 -36.88
C PRO A 74 -56.82 -92.09 -37.13
N PRO A 75 -58.09 -91.64 -37.18
CA PRO A 75 -58.43 -90.27 -37.58
C PRO A 75 -57.72 -89.14 -36.83
N ALA A 76 -57.37 -89.34 -35.55
CA ALA A 76 -56.68 -88.34 -34.72
C ALA A 76 -55.23 -88.04 -35.16
N TYR A 77 -54.60 -88.95 -35.90
CA TYR A 77 -53.23 -88.80 -36.42
C TYR A 77 -53.17 -88.71 -37.94
N LYS A 78 -54.34 -88.79 -38.60
CA LYS A 78 -54.45 -88.65 -40.05
C LYS A 78 -53.89 -87.29 -40.48
N ASP A 79 -53.21 -87.28 -41.63
CA ASP A 79 -52.59 -86.11 -42.27
C ASP A 79 -51.43 -85.45 -41.45
N ARG A 80 -51.26 -85.81 -40.16
CA ARG A 80 -50.10 -85.44 -39.31
C ARG A 80 -48.98 -86.48 -39.29
N VAL A 81 -49.23 -87.73 -39.71
CA VAL A 81 -48.26 -88.83 -39.59
C VAL A 81 -47.82 -89.38 -40.95
N SER A 82 -46.51 -89.58 -41.09
CA SER A 82 -45.89 -90.39 -42.16
C SER A 82 -45.19 -91.61 -41.55
N PHE A 83 -45.12 -92.72 -42.29
CA PHE A 83 -44.42 -93.92 -41.86
C PHE A 83 -43.48 -94.42 -42.96
N ASN A 84 -42.22 -94.66 -42.62
CA ASN A 84 -41.23 -95.21 -43.54
C ASN A 84 -41.20 -96.74 -43.40
N THR A 85 -41.71 -97.45 -44.40
CA THR A 85 -41.81 -98.92 -44.40
C THR A 85 -40.45 -99.64 -44.46
N THR A 86 -39.36 -98.94 -44.78
CA THR A 86 -38.01 -99.51 -44.91
C THR A 86 -37.19 -99.36 -43.63
N SER A 87 -37.30 -98.23 -42.92
CA SER A 87 -36.62 -98.00 -41.63
C SER A 87 -37.52 -98.18 -40.40
N LEU A 88 -38.81 -98.45 -40.61
CA LEU A 88 -39.87 -98.47 -39.60
C LEU A 88 -40.02 -97.15 -38.81
N ALA A 89 -39.48 -96.05 -39.34
CA ALA A 89 -39.50 -94.74 -38.70
C ALA A 89 -40.88 -94.06 -38.78
N LEU A 90 -41.26 -93.39 -37.70
CA LEU A 90 -42.49 -92.60 -37.58
C LEU A 90 -42.16 -91.11 -37.71
N GLU A 91 -42.67 -90.45 -38.74
CA GLU A 91 -42.72 -88.99 -38.77
C GLU A 91 -44.04 -88.51 -38.16
N LEU A 92 -43.98 -87.60 -37.19
CA LEU A 92 -45.14 -86.88 -36.65
C LEU A 92 -44.92 -85.37 -36.85
N ARG A 93 -45.90 -84.71 -37.47
CA ARG A 93 -45.82 -83.32 -37.94
C ARG A 93 -46.62 -82.33 -37.11
N SER A 94 -46.13 -81.09 -37.07
CA SER A 94 -46.75 -79.96 -36.37
C SER A 94 -47.08 -80.33 -34.92
N LEU A 95 -46.04 -80.62 -34.14
CA LEU A 95 -46.15 -81.09 -32.76
C LEU A 95 -46.86 -80.08 -31.85
N THR A 96 -47.62 -80.62 -30.91
CA THR A 96 -48.30 -79.91 -29.83
C THR A 96 -47.84 -80.46 -28.48
N GLU A 97 -48.01 -79.71 -27.39
CA GLU A 97 -47.62 -80.16 -26.04
C GLU A 97 -48.28 -81.50 -25.66
N ASN A 98 -49.51 -81.75 -26.16
CA ASN A 98 -50.27 -82.99 -25.95
C ASN A 98 -49.77 -84.20 -26.78
N ASP A 99 -48.83 -84.02 -27.72
CA ASP A 99 -48.14 -85.14 -28.36
C ASP A 99 -47.01 -85.71 -27.49
N THR A 100 -46.74 -85.12 -26.31
CA THR A 100 -45.81 -85.63 -25.28
C THR A 100 -46.26 -86.99 -24.75
N GLY A 101 -45.33 -87.94 -24.65
CA GLY A 101 -45.61 -89.25 -24.06
C GLY A 101 -44.55 -90.32 -24.36
N GLN A 102 -44.83 -91.56 -23.93
CA GLN A 102 -44.02 -92.72 -24.24
C GLN A 102 -44.47 -93.32 -25.59
N TYR A 103 -43.61 -93.22 -26.60
CA TYR A 103 -43.85 -93.81 -27.92
C TYR A 103 -43.29 -95.22 -27.96
N VAL A 104 -44.11 -96.19 -28.36
CA VAL A 104 -43.76 -97.61 -28.42
C VAL A 104 -44.00 -98.13 -29.83
N LEU A 105 -42.97 -98.78 -30.39
CA LEU A 105 -43.04 -99.52 -31.63
C LEU A 105 -43.09 -101.01 -31.31
N SER A 106 -44.13 -101.68 -31.78
CA SER A 106 -44.26 -103.15 -31.77
C SER A 106 -44.14 -103.68 -33.21
N VAL A 107 -43.29 -104.68 -33.41
CA VAL A 107 -43.06 -105.32 -34.72
C VAL A 107 -43.24 -106.83 -34.57
N GLU A 108 -44.19 -107.37 -35.34
CA GLU A 108 -44.52 -108.79 -35.39
C GLU A 108 -43.74 -109.46 -36.53
N THR A 109 -42.77 -110.31 -36.20
CA THR A 109 -42.16 -111.26 -37.15
C THR A 109 -42.51 -112.69 -36.70
N VAL A 110 -41.61 -113.67 -36.88
CA VAL A 110 -41.71 -114.97 -36.17
C VAL A 110 -41.67 -114.82 -34.65
N THR A 111 -41.19 -113.68 -34.12
CA THR A 111 -41.35 -113.27 -32.72
C THR A 111 -41.78 -111.81 -32.63
N SER A 112 -42.45 -111.47 -31.52
CA SER A 112 -42.90 -110.08 -31.26
C SER A 112 -41.75 -109.28 -30.63
N HIS A 113 -41.41 -108.14 -31.23
CA HIS A 113 -40.35 -107.24 -30.74
C HIS A 113 -40.97 -105.89 -30.35
N ASN A 114 -40.53 -105.32 -29.22
CA ASN A 114 -40.99 -104.03 -28.73
C ASN A 114 -39.81 -103.12 -28.39
N GLY A 115 -39.83 -101.90 -28.91
CA GLY A 115 -38.94 -100.81 -28.51
C GLY A 115 -39.76 -99.63 -27.97
N GLN A 116 -39.15 -98.78 -27.14
CA GLN A 116 -39.80 -97.61 -26.56
C GLN A 116 -38.87 -96.38 -26.54
N THR A 117 -39.46 -95.20 -26.59
CA THR A 117 -38.80 -93.89 -26.42
C THR A 117 -39.75 -92.93 -25.69
N SER A 118 -39.24 -91.84 -25.12
CA SER A 118 -40.07 -90.71 -24.67
C SER A 118 -39.94 -89.52 -25.62
N LEU A 119 -41.07 -88.94 -26.01
CA LEU A 119 -41.11 -87.64 -26.69
C LEU A 119 -41.60 -86.59 -25.69
N LEU A 120 -40.84 -85.52 -25.51
CA LEU A 120 -41.23 -84.36 -24.72
C LEU A 120 -41.34 -83.14 -25.64
N VAL A 121 -42.56 -82.60 -25.77
CA VAL A 121 -42.84 -81.40 -26.57
C VAL A 121 -43.04 -80.21 -25.65
N LEU A 122 -42.21 -79.18 -25.79
CA LEU A 122 -42.20 -78.00 -24.93
C LEU A 122 -42.61 -76.73 -25.70
N VAL A 123 -43.36 -75.85 -25.03
CA VAL A 123 -43.71 -74.52 -25.53
C VAL A 123 -42.56 -73.55 -25.25
N PRO A 124 -42.01 -72.85 -26.25
CA PRO A 124 -40.94 -71.86 -26.05
C PRO A 124 -41.43 -70.62 -25.30
N VAL A 125 -40.52 -69.96 -24.59
CA VAL A 125 -40.84 -68.78 -23.77
C VAL A 125 -41.25 -67.60 -24.65
N SER A 126 -42.39 -67.01 -24.32
CA SER A 126 -43.05 -65.89 -25.00
C SER A 126 -43.78 -64.99 -24.00
N ASN A 127 -44.25 -63.82 -24.46
CA ASN A 127 -45.07 -62.88 -23.68
C ASN A 127 -44.51 -62.48 -22.30
N VAL A 128 -43.18 -62.40 -22.17
CA VAL A 128 -42.53 -61.95 -20.92
C VAL A 128 -42.89 -60.49 -20.67
N THR A 129 -43.41 -60.21 -19.48
CA THR A 129 -43.89 -58.91 -19.03
C THR A 129 -43.56 -58.72 -17.55
N ILE A 130 -43.35 -57.47 -17.13
CA ILE A 130 -43.23 -57.07 -15.73
C ILE A 130 -44.42 -56.18 -15.39
N VAL A 131 -45.09 -56.49 -14.29
CA VAL A 131 -46.11 -55.62 -13.69
C VAL A 131 -45.56 -55.15 -12.33
N PRO A 132 -45.08 -53.89 -12.23
CA PRO A 132 -44.77 -53.28 -10.94
C PRO A 132 -46.07 -52.87 -10.22
N ASN A 133 -46.06 -52.86 -8.89
CA ASN A 133 -47.15 -52.22 -8.12
C ASN A 133 -47.05 -50.68 -8.17
N HIS A 134 -45.84 -50.13 -8.30
CA HIS A 134 -45.54 -48.71 -8.49
C HIS A 134 -44.29 -48.55 -9.36
N THR A 135 -44.29 -47.60 -10.30
CA THR A 135 -43.11 -47.19 -11.08
C THR A 135 -42.32 -46.05 -10.43
N GLU A 136 -42.98 -45.28 -9.56
CA GLU A 136 -42.44 -44.13 -8.85
C GLU A 136 -42.72 -44.29 -7.35
N LEU A 137 -41.71 -44.06 -6.50
CA LEU A 137 -41.81 -44.30 -5.06
C LEU A 137 -40.92 -43.34 -4.27
N VAL A 138 -41.34 -42.93 -3.07
CA VAL A 138 -40.48 -42.19 -2.13
C VAL A 138 -39.60 -43.18 -1.33
N GLU A 139 -38.38 -42.79 -0.97
CA GLU A 139 -37.49 -43.62 -0.12
C GLU A 139 -38.18 -44.18 1.14
N ASN A 140 -37.68 -45.32 1.60
CA ASN A 140 -38.19 -46.14 2.72
C ASN A 140 -39.54 -46.83 2.50
N ASN A 141 -40.22 -46.61 1.38
CA ASN A 141 -41.39 -47.42 0.99
C ASN A 141 -40.98 -48.78 0.39
N THR A 142 -41.97 -49.60 0.03
CA THR A 142 -41.78 -50.95 -0.53
C THR A 142 -42.39 -51.05 -1.94
N VAL A 143 -41.62 -51.59 -2.89
CA VAL A 143 -42.07 -51.91 -4.26
C VAL A 143 -42.13 -53.43 -4.46
N SER A 144 -43.05 -53.89 -5.31
CA SER A 144 -43.05 -55.26 -5.80
C SER A 144 -43.24 -55.32 -7.31
N PHE A 145 -42.60 -56.31 -7.94
CA PHE A 145 -42.65 -56.59 -9.37
C PHE A 145 -43.07 -58.05 -9.57
N VAL A 146 -44.09 -58.26 -10.40
CA VAL A 146 -44.54 -59.60 -10.80
C VAL A 146 -44.09 -59.83 -12.25
N CYS A 147 -43.30 -60.87 -12.48
CA CYS A 147 -42.98 -61.32 -13.82
C CYS A 147 -44.06 -62.28 -14.33
N SER A 148 -44.49 -62.14 -15.58
CA SER A 148 -45.42 -63.07 -16.22
C SER A 148 -44.97 -63.40 -17.63
N ALA A 149 -45.05 -64.68 -18.00
CA ALA A 149 -44.58 -65.23 -19.25
C ALA A 149 -45.40 -66.47 -19.63
N SER A 150 -45.28 -66.93 -20.88
CA SER A 150 -45.95 -68.12 -21.41
C SER A 150 -44.92 -69.10 -21.95
N GLY A 151 -45.02 -70.39 -21.56
CA GLY A 151 -44.12 -71.47 -21.97
C GLY A 151 -44.17 -72.65 -21.00
N SER A 152 -43.62 -73.79 -21.38
CA SER A 152 -43.57 -74.98 -20.52
C SER A 152 -42.37 -74.91 -19.55
N SER A 153 -42.55 -75.36 -18.31
CA SER A 153 -41.48 -75.49 -17.29
C SER A 153 -40.58 -74.24 -17.14
N LEU A 154 -41.20 -73.09 -16.92
CA LEU A 154 -40.53 -71.79 -16.79
C LEU A 154 -39.70 -71.67 -15.50
N SER A 155 -38.59 -70.95 -15.60
CA SER A 155 -37.80 -70.42 -14.48
C SER A 155 -37.53 -68.93 -14.68
N PHE A 156 -37.25 -68.20 -13.60
CA PHE A 156 -37.15 -66.74 -13.59
C PHE A 156 -35.86 -66.26 -12.90
N ILE A 157 -35.23 -65.25 -13.50
CA ILE A 157 -34.10 -64.50 -12.94
C ILE A 157 -34.46 -63.00 -13.00
N TRP A 158 -34.15 -62.26 -11.95
CA TRP A 158 -34.28 -60.80 -11.92
C TRP A 158 -32.93 -60.13 -12.03
N LEU A 159 -32.85 -59.02 -12.77
CA LEU A 159 -31.64 -58.24 -12.97
C LEU A 159 -31.90 -56.75 -12.69
N ASN A 160 -30.90 -56.03 -12.18
CA ASN A 160 -30.84 -54.57 -12.22
C ASN A 160 -29.77 -54.18 -13.26
N GLY A 161 -30.22 -53.72 -14.43
CA GLY A 161 -29.38 -53.67 -15.62
C GLY A 161 -28.76 -55.04 -15.93
N SER A 162 -27.44 -55.15 -15.86
CA SER A 162 -26.70 -56.38 -16.13
C SER A 162 -26.38 -57.24 -14.90
N ALA A 163 -26.77 -56.83 -13.68
CA ALA A 163 -26.43 -57.53 -12.44
C ALA A 163 -27.60 -58.36 -11.92
N GLU A 164 -27.38 -59.64 -11.61
CA GLU A 164 -28.40 -60.52 -11.01
C GLU A 164 -28.78 -60.07 -9.60
N ILE A 165 -30.10 -60.00 -9.36
CA ILE A 165 -30.69 -59.64 -8.07
C ILE A 165 -30.86 -60.93 -7.25
N THR A 166 -30.07 -61.07 -6.19
CA THR A 166 -30.19 -62.16 -5.22
C THR A 166 -31.02 -61.76 -4.01
N ALA A 167 -31.59 -62.75 -3.31
CA ALA A 167 -32.34 -62.51 -2.07
C ALA A 167 -31.42 -62.03 -0.93
N GLY A 168 -31.92 -61.12 -0.09
CA GLY A 168 -31.20 -60.54 1.03
C GLY A 168 -32.12 -59.77 1.98
N GLU A 169 -31.56 -59.03 2.95
CA GLU A 169 -32.30 -58.35 4.03
C GLU A 169 -33.49 -57.51 3.53
N ARG A 170 -33.28 -56.73 2.45
CA ARG A 170 -34.31 -55.88 1.83
C ARG A 170 -34.99 -56.49 0.61
N VAL A 171 -34.50 -57.62 0.12
CA VAL A 171 -34.83 -58.14 -1.22
C VAL A 171 -35.37 -59.55 -1.11
N GLN A 172 -36.66 -59.70 -1.40
CA GLN A 172 -37.36 -60.98 -1.30
C GLN A 172 -37.74 -61.48 -2.70
N LEU A 173 -37.28 -62.69 -3.01
CA LEU A 173 -37.68 -63.45 -4.20
C LEU A 173 -38.68 -64.52 -3.77
N THR A 174 -39.85 -64.55 -4.41
CA THR A 174 -40.94 -65.49 -4.09
C THR A 174 -41.59 -66.05 -5.36
N ASP A 175 -42.41 -67.11 -5.22
CA ASP A 175 -43.00 -67.88 -6.33
C ASP A 175 -41.94 -68.35 -7.36
N ASN A 176 -40.93 -69.11 -6.89
CA ASN A 176 -39.80 -69.57 -7.71
C ASN A 176 -39.12 -68.43 -8.51
N ASN A 177 -38.75 -67.38 -7.78
CA ASN A 177 -38.18 -66.12 -8.28
C ASN A 177 -39.09 -65.30 -9.23
N ARG A 178 -40.35 -65.70 -9.47
CA ARG A 178 -41.26 -64.94 -10.35
C ARG A 178 -41.61 -63.55 -9.80
N ASN A 179 -41.64 -63.41 -8.47
CA ASN A 179 -42.01 -62.17 -7.79
C ASN A 179 -40.81 -61.59 -7.03
N LEU A 180 -40.48 -60.34 -7.31
CA LEU A 180 -39.43 -59.56 -6.64
C LEU A 180 -40.08 -58.48 -5.77
N THR A 181 -39.78 -58.46 -4.47
CA THR A 181 -40.18 -57.39 -3.55
C THR A 181 -38.95 -56.74 -2.95
N ILE A 182 -38.90 -55.40 -2.95
CA ILE A 182 -37.82 -54.61 -2.35
C ILE A 182 -38.41 -53.72 -1.27
N THR A 183 -38.08 -54.00 -0.01
CA THR A 183 -38.48 -53.21 1.16
C THR A 183 -37.50 -52.10 1.44
N SER A 184 -38.00 -51.01 2.03
CA SER A 184 -37.21 -49.82 2.41
C SER A 184 -36.28 -49.37 1.27
N VAL A 185 -36.87 -48.98 0.14
CA VAL A 185 -36.11 -48.56 -1.06
C VAL A 185 -35.25 -47.33 -0.77
N ARG A 186 -34.10 -47.26 -1.43
CA ARG A 186 -33.08 -46.21 -1.34
C ARG A 186 -32.90 -45.56 -2.70
N ARG A 187 -32.39 -44.33 -2.77
CA ARG A 187 -32.14 -43.61 -4.02
C ARG A 187 -31.28 -44.37 -5.02
N GLY A 188 -30.36 -45.22 -4.53
CA GLY A 188 -29.53 -46.13 -5.32
C GLY A 188 -30.24 -47.37 -5.89
N ASP A 189 -31.47 -47.67 -5.47
CA ASP A 189 -32.32 -48.70 -6.09
C ASP A 189 -33.06 -48.16 -7.34
N THR A 190 -32.86 -46.89 -7.72
CA THR A 190 -33.34 -46.32 -8.99
C THR A 190 -32.64 -47.03 -10.16
N GLY A 191 -33.38 -47.74 -11.02
CA GLY A 191 -32.77 -48.46 -12.13
C GLY A 191 -33.75 -49.17 -13.08
N PRO A 192 -33.23 -49.74 -14.19
CA PRO A 192 -33.96 -50.64 -15.05
C PRO A 192 -33.97 -52.06 -14.44
N TYR A 193 -35.14 -52.51 -14.01
CA TYR A 193 -35.37 -53.87 -13.54
C TYR A 193 -35.76 -54.76 -14.71
N GLU A 194 -34.96 -55.78 -15.00
CA GLU A 194 -35.28 -56.81 -15.99
C GLU A 194 -35.74 -58.10 -15.30
N CYS A 195 -36.65 -58.82 -15.94
CA CYS A 195 -36.96 -60.22 -15.64
C CYS A 195 -36.61 -61.04 -16.88
N GLU A 196 -35.75 -62.05 -16.70
CA GLU A 196 -35.48 -63.08 -17.68
C GLU A 196 -36.28 -64.33 -17.32
N ALA A 197 -37.27 -64.65 -18.15
CA ALA A 197 -37.98 -65.92 -18.09
C ALA A 197 -37.34 -66.89 -19.09
N TYR A 198 -37.06 -68.12 -18.68
CA TYR A 198 -36.36 -69.10 -19.49
C TYR A 198 -36.87 -70.53 -19.27
N ASN A 199 -36.63 -71.39 -20.26
CA ASN A 199 -36.72 -72.83 -20.15
C ASN A 199 -35.59 -73.49 -20.97
N SER A 200 -35.66 -74.80 -21.19
CA SER A 200 -34.64 -75.56 -21.94
C SER A 200 -34.60 -75.28 -23.46
N ILE A 201 -35.51 -74.46 -24.00
CA ILE A 201 -35.51 -74.04 -25.41
C ILE A 201 -34.84 -72.68 -25.57
N ASN A 202 -35.29 -71.69 -24.80
CA ASN A 202 -34.89 -70.29 -24.95
C ASN A 202 -35.10 -69.48 -23.67
N SER A 203 -34.50 -68.30 -23.63
CA SER A 203 -34.88 -67.24 -22.70
C SER A 203 -35.48 -66.03 -23.43
N LYS A 204 -36.24 -65.23 -22.68
CA LYS A 204 -36.78 -63.93 -23.09
C LYS A 204 -36.81 -62.97 -21.90
N LYS A 205 -36.59 -61.69 -22.18
CA LYS A 205 -36.53 -60.62 -21.19
C LYS A 205 -37.67 -59.63 -21.34
N SER A 206 -38.08 -59.04 -20.23
CA SER A 206 -38.87 -57.81 -20.14
C SER A 206 -38.14 -56.82 -19.23
N GLN A 207 -38.40 -55.52 -19.42
CA GLN A 207 -37.81 -54.44 -18.61
C GLN A 207 -38.91 -53.54 -18.04
N SER A 208 -38.72 -53.06 -16.81
CA SER A 208 -39.46 -51.96 -16.18
C SER A 208 -38.45 -50.96 -15.58
N ILE A 209 -38.87 -49.72 -15.32
CA ILE A 209 -38.02 -48.72 -14.66
C ILE A 209 -38.63 -48.37 -13.30
N LEU A 210 -37.79 -48.26 -12.27
CA LEU A 210 -38.14 -47.71 -10.96
C LEU A 210 -37.50 -46.34 -10.77
N MET A 211 -38.30 -45.34 -10.43
CA MET A 211 -37.85 -44.01 -10.00
C MET A 211 -38.00 -43.87 -8.49
N VAL A 212 -36.91 -43.63 -7.76
CA VAL A 212 -36.96 -43.34 -6.32
C VAL A 212 -36.78 -41.84 -6.06
N TYR A 213 -37.76 -41.24 -5.37
CA TYR A 213 -37.80 -39.83 -4.95
C TYR A 213 -37.26 -39.65 -3.53
N TYR A 214 -36.52 -38.56 -3.29
CA TYR A 214 -35.81 -38.29 -2.04
C TYR A 214 -35.59 -36.79 -1.79
N GLY A 215 -35.29 -36.42 -0.53
CA GLY A 215 -35.06 -35.05 -0.10
C GLY A 215 -36.34 -34.18 0.01
N PRO A 216 -36.19 -32.86 0.25
CA PRO A 216 -34.95 -32.09 0.12
C PRO A 216 -34.04 -32.17 1.35
N GLU A 217 -32.82 -32.66 1.13
CA GLU A 217 -31.76 -32.81 2.14
C GLU A 217 -30.64 -31.79 1.93
N ASN A 218 -29.76 -31.64 2.92
CA ASN A 218 -28.53 -30.83 2.84
C ASN A 218 -28.75 -29.41 2.29
N VAL A 219 -29.85 -28.76 2.71
CA VAL A 219 -30.23 -27.42 2.24
C VAL A 219 -29.24 -26.38 2.74
N ALA A 220 -28.54 -25.73 1.81
CA ALA A 220 -27.56 -24.70 2.09
C ALA A 220 -27.86 -23.44 1.27
N ALA A 221 -27.56 -22.28 1.85
CA ALA A 221 -27.61 -20.99 1.19
C ALA A 221 -26.26 -20.29 1.32
N ALA A 222 -25.81 -19.61 0.26
CA ALA A 222 -24.54 -18.90 0.21
C ALA A 222 -24.68 -17.55 -0.49
N ALA A 223 -23.86 -16.57 -0.10
CA ALA A 223 -23.80 -15.26 -0.74
C ALA A 223 -22.67 -15.21 -1.79
N ASP A 224 -22.94 -14.55 -2.91
CA ASP A 224 -22.02 -14.39 -4.04
C ASP A 224 -21.94 -12.90 -4.43
N PRO A 225 -20.79 -12.22 -4.21
CA PRO A 225 -19.59 -12.69 -3.51
C PRO A 225 -19.77 -12.66 -1.98
N GLU A 226 -19.26 -13.67 -1.25
CA GLU A 226 -19.33 -13.69 0.21
C GLU A 226 -18.51 -12.55 0.84
N LYS A 227 -19.16 -11.71 1.65
CA LYS A 227 -18.56 -10.58 2.38
C LYS A 227 -19.22 -10.38 3.75
N PRO A 228 -18.49 -9.88 4.76
CA PRO A 228 -19.07 -9.54 6.08
C PRO A 228 -19.98 -8.30 6.02
N PHE A 229 -19.73 -7.40 5.05
CA PHE A 229 -20.49 -6.17 4.81
C PHE A 229 -20.63 -5.91 3.31
N TYR A 230 -21.78 -5.38 2.90
CA TYR A 230 -22.10 -5.00 1.52
C TYR A 230 -22.39 -3.50 1.44
N SER A 231 -22.08 -2.88 0.30
CA SER A 231 -22.39 -1.45 0.09
C SER A 231 -23.82 -1.27 -0.35
N SER A 232 -24.53 -0.32 0.26
CA SER A 232 -25.79 0.18 -0.28
C SER A 232 -25.55 0.65 -1.73
N GLY A 233 -26.48 0.33 -2.63
CA GLY A 233 -26.38 0.58 -4.07
C GLY A 233 -25.64 -0.49 -4.89
N SER A 234 -24.99 -1.48 -4.26
CA SER A 234 -24.39 -2.62 -4.97
C SER A 234 -25.42 -3.70 -5.33
N ASN A 235 -25.01 -4.72 -6.10
CA ASN A 235 -25.82 -5.90 -6.39
C ASN A 235 -25.26 -7.11 -5.62
N LEU A 236 -26.15 -7.99 -5.16
CA LEU A 236 -25.83 -9.20 -4.41
C LEU A 236 -26.66 -10.37 -4.94
N LYS A 237 -26.02 -11.52 -5.10
CA LYS A 237 -26.67 -12.78 -5.47
C LYS A 237 -26.61 -13.74 -4.28
N LEU A 238 -27.73 -14.35 -3.93
CA LEU A 238 -27.77 -15.47 -2.98
C LEU A 238 -28.12 -16.74 -3.74
N ASN A 239 -27.36 -17.81 -3.52
CA ASN A 239 -27.54 -19.11 -4.15
C ASN A 239 -28.03 -20.13 -3.14
N CYS A 240 -28.89 -21.05 -3.56
CA CYS A 240 -29.34 -22.18 -2.77
C CYS A 240 -28.99 -23.51 -3.41
N SER A 241 -28.82 -24.55 -2.59
CA SER A 241 -28.62 -25.94 -3.02
C SER A 241 -29.32 -26.89 -2.07
N ALA A 242 -29.90 -27.97 -2.59
CA ALA A 242 -30.46 -29.06 -1.82
C ALA A 242 -30.29 -30.38 -2.59
N GLU A 243 -30.05 -31.48 -1.88
CA GLU A 243 -30.08 -32.83 -2.45
C GLU A 243 -31.53 -33.29 -2.56
N SER A 244 -32.05 -33.41 -3.78
CA SER A 244 -33.42 -33.87 -3.99
C SER A 244 -33.68 -34.47 -5.37
N ARG A 245 -34.64 -35.39 -5.45
CA ARG A 245 -35.20 -35.92 -6.69
C ARG A 245 -36.74 -35.97 -6.60
N PRO A 246 -37.50 -35.31 -7.49
CA PRO A 246 -37.04 -34.34 -8.50
C PRO A 246 -36.32 -33.13 -7.87
N ALA A 247 -35.73 -32.26 -8.70
CA ALA A 247 -35.09 -31.05 -8.20
C ALA A 247 -36.09 -30.19 -7.40
N ALA A 248 -35.65 -29.69 -6.24
CA ALA A 248 -36.51 -28.95 -5.33
C ALA A 248 -36.91 -27.58 -5.91
N VAL A 249 -38.13 -27.14 -5.58
CA VAL A 249 -38.57 -25.76 -5.75
C VAL A 249 -38.02 -24.94 -4.57
N PHE A 250 -37.46 -23.77 -4.86
CA PHE A 250 -36.82 -22.92 -3.86
C PHE A 250 -37.60 -21.62 -3.64
N HIS A 251 -37.83 -21.28 -2.38
CA HIS A 251 -38.37 -20.00 -1.91
C HIS A 251 -37.34 -19.33 -1.00
N TRP A 252 -37.42 -18.02 -0.84
CA TRP A 252 -36.53 -17.27 0.05
C TRP A 252 -37.31 -16.56 1.14
N ALA A 253 -36.72 -16.46 2.33
CA ALA A 253 -37.25 -15.67 3.44
C ALA A 253 -36.16 -14.78 4.03
N VAL A 254 -36.57 -13.60 4.53
CA VAL A 254 -35.70 -12.68 5.28
C VAL A 254 -36.31 -12.43 6.66
N ASN A 255 -35.51 -12.62 7.71
CA ASN A 255 -35.94 -12.50 9.12
C ASN A 255 -37.23 -13.30 9.43
N GLY A 256 -37.40 -14.47 8.81
CA GLY A 256 -38.57 -15.35 8.98
C GLY A 256 -39.83 -14.94 8.19
N ARG A 257 -39.74 -13.94 7.29
CA ARG A 257 -40.82 -13.60 6.35
C ARG A 257 -40.46 -14.03 4.93
N GLU A 258 -41.33 -14.80 4.29
CA GLU A 258 -41.15 -15.21 2.89
C GLU A 258 -41.18 -14.00 1.94
N LEU A 259 -40.41 -14.12 0.87
CA LEU A 259 -40.34 -13.19 -0.26
C LEU A 259 -41.21 -13.72 -1.41
N SER A 260 -41.62 -12.83 -2.31
CA SER A 260 -42.30 -13.18 -3.57
C SER A 260 -41.40 -13.95 -4.54
N GLU A 261 -40.09 -13.82 -4.37
CA GLU A 261 -39.04 -14.28 -5.26
C GLU A 261 -38.76 -15.79 -5.06
N MET A 262 -39.12 -16.57 -6.07
CA MET A 262 -38.86 -18.01 -6.16
C MET A 262 -37.68 -18.31 -7.07
N GLY A 263 -36.99 -19.41 -6.80
CA GLY A 263 -35.90 -19.94 -7.63
C GLY A 263 -34.59 -20.13 -6.85
N GLN A 264 -33.68 -20.89 -7.46
CA GLN A 264 -32.39 -21.26 -6.86
C GLN A 264 -31.45 -20.06 -6.60
N GLU A 265 -31.66 -18.95 -7.32
CA GLU A 265 -30.88 -17.71 -7.18
C GLU A 265 -31.79 -16.53 -6.80
N LEU A 266 -31.55 -15.90 -5.65
CA LEU A 266 -32.14 -14.59 -5.32
C LEU A 266 -31.20 -13.47 -5.77
N LYS A 267 -31.70 -12.54 -6.58
CA LYS A 267 -30.91 -11.43 -7.15
C LYS A 267 -31.36 -10.10 -6.58
N LEU A 268 -30.61 -9.60 -5.60
CA LEU A 268 -30.84 -8.34 -4.92
C LEU A 268 -30.05 -7.24 -5.64
N ASN A 269 -30.73 -6.45 -6.47
CA ASN A 269 -30.10 -5.35 -7.21
C ASN A 269 -30.28 -4.01 -6.49
N ASN A 270 -29.29 -3.11 -6.58
CA ASN A 270 -29.29 -1.78 -5.96
C ASN A 270 -29.68 -1.84 -4.46
N ILE A 271 -28.99 -2.70 -3.70
CA ILE A 271 -29.41 -3.08 -2.34
C ILE A 271 -29.45 -1.90 -1.36
N GLN A 272 -30.40 -1.93 -0.44
CA GLN A 272 -30.67 -0.84 0.51
C GLN A 272 -30.49 -1.30 1.96
N ILE A 273 -30.13 -0.38 2.86
CA ILE A 273 -29.84 -0.70 4.27
C ILE A 273 -30.99 -1.43 4.99
N ASN A 274 -32.24 -1.18 4.61
CA ASN A 274 -33.44 -1.84 5.14
C ASN A 274 -33.62 -3.31 4.67
N GLN A 275 -32.80 -3.78 3.73
CA GLN A 275 -32.72 -5.20 3.33
C GLN A 275 -31.67 -5.98 4.16
N THR A 276 -31.06 -5.34 5.17
CA THR A 276 -30.20 -6.01 6.16
C THR A 276 -31.00 -7.05 6.94
N GLY A 277 -30.47 -8.27 7.07
CA GLY A 277 -31.15 -9.33 7.79
C GLY A 277 -30.55 -10.71 7.59
N ASN A 278 -31.17 -11.68 8.26
CA ASN A 278 -30.86 -13.10 8.12
C ASN A 278 -31.74 -13.68 7.00
N TYR A 279 -31.11 -14.08 5.89
CA TYR A 279 -31.77 -14.74 4.77
C TYR A 279 -31.70 -16.26 4.93
N THR A 280 -32.79 -16.95 4.63
CA THR A 280 -32.87 -18.42 4.60
C THR A 280 -33.50 -18.85 3.28
N CYS A 281 -32.97 -19.90 2.68
CA CYS A 281 -33.61 -20.61 1.57
C CYS A 281 -34.52 -21.71 2.13
N ILE A 282 -35.70 -21.88 1.53
CA ILE A 282 -36.65 -22.95 1.80
C ILE A 282 -36.72 -23.82 0.54
N ALA A 283 -36.29 -25.08 0.63
CA ALA A 283 -36.39 -26.06 -0.45
C ALA A 283 -37.61 -26.96 -0.22
N HIS A 284 -38.39 -27.22 -1.27
CA HIS A 284 -39.59 -28.07 -1.24
C HIS A 284 -39.56 -29.08 -2.40
N ASN A 285 -39.78 -30.36 -2.10
CA ASN A 285 -39.93 -31.42 -3.11
C ASN A 285 -41.40 -31.80 -3.25
N THR A 286 -41.95 -31.63 -4.45
CA THR A 286 -43.38 -31.80 -4.75
C THR A 286 -43.83 -33.27 -4.81
N GLN A 287 -42.92 -34.24 -4.81
CA GLN A 287 -43.23 -35.68 -4.82
C GLN A 287 -43.09 -36.31 -3.43
N THR A 288 -42.12 -35.88 -2.62
CA THR A 288 -42.01 -36.32 -1.21
C THR A 288 -42.94 -35.52 -0.30
N LEU A 289 -43.43 -34.36 -0.76
CA LEU A 289 -44.20 -33.36 0.00
C LEU A 289 -43.43 -32.83 1.23
N GLN A 290 -42.10 -32.97 1.23
CA GLN A 290 -41.22 -32.48 2.29
C GLN A 290 -40.61 -31.14 1.92
N TYR A 291 -40.42 -30.30 2.95
CA TYR A 291 -39.66 -29.07 2.86
C TYR A 291 -38.54 -29.05 3.91
N SER A 292 -37.47 -28.32 3.62
CA SER A 292 -36.33 -28.14 4.51
C SER A 292 -35.72 -26.76 4.30
N VAL A 293 -35.11 -26.20 5.35
CA VAL A 293 -34.71 -24.79 5.41
C VAL A 293 -33.21 -24.68 5.67
N SER A 294 -32.53 -23.79 4.96
CA SER A 294 -31.09 -23.56 5.14
C SER A 294 -30.79 -22.95 6.51
N PRO A 295 -29.56 -23.11 7.03
CA PRO A 295 -29.01 -22.18 8.00
C PRO A 295 -29.15 -20.72 7.52
N PRO A 296 -29.35 -19.75 8.42
CA PRO A 296 -29.46 -18.35 8.05
C PRO A 296 -28.11 -17.75 7.66
N ILE A 297 -28.08 -16.98 6.56
CA ILE A 297 -26.94 -16.15 6.18
C ILE A 297 -27.22 -14.67 6.51
N SER A 298 -26.34 -14.05 7.30
CA SER A 298 -26.49 -12.67 7.77
C SER A 298 -25.95 -11.68 6.73
N ILE A 299 -26.84 -10.95 6.06
CA ILE A 299 -26.48 -9.94 5.07
C ILE A 299 -26.51 -8.55 5.73
N ASN A 300 -25.33 -7.97 5.99
CA ASN A 300 -25.18 -6.65 6.61
C ASN A 300 -24.90 -5.58 5.54
N ILE A 301 -25.81 -4.62 5.36
CA ILE A 301 -25.68 -3.56 4.34
C ILE A 301 -25.34 -2.24 5.01
N LEU A 302 -24.25 -1.61 4.58
CA LEU A 302 -23.78 -0.31 5.09
C LEU A 302 -23.90 0.77 4.01
N VAL A 303 -24.25 1.99 4.42
CA VAL A 303 -24.20 3.17 3.55
C VAL A 303 -22.75 3.70 3.51
N PRO A 304 -22.16 3.89 2.32
CA PRO A 304 -20.78 4.37 2.19
C PRO A 304 -20.62 5.83 2.64
N VAL A 305 -19.40 6.20 3.06
CA VAL A 305 -19.13 7.52 3.63
C VAL A 305 -19.16 8.61 2.56
N SER A 306 -19.99 9.63 2.80
CA SER A 306 -20.29 10.73 1.88
C SER A 306 -20.50 12.05 2.63
N ASN A 307 -20.63 13.17 1.90
CA ASN A 307 -20.95 14.50 2.44
C ASN A 307 -20.04 14.97 3.59
N ILE A 308 -18.73 14.74 3.49
CA ILE A 308 -17.78 15.03 4.57
C ILE A 308 -17.39 16.51 4.55
N ALA A 309 -17.66 17.23 5.65
CA ALA A 309 -17.32 18.64 5.82
C ALA A 309 -16.82 18.94 7.24
N ILE A 310 -15.83 19.83 7.33
CA ILE A 310 -15.35 20.39 8.60
C ILE A 310 -16.17 21.65 8.91
N ILE A 311 -16.70 21.74 10.13
CA ILE A 311 -17.52 22.87 10.59
C ILE A 311 -16.85 23.54 11.79
N PRO A 312 -16.50 24.84 11.72
CA PRO A 312 -16.47 25.68 10.52
C PRO A 312 -15.26 25.36 9.61
N SER A 313 -15.35 25.70 8.32
CA SER A 313 -14.33 25.42 7.29
C SER A 313 -13.15 26.42 7.26
N LEU A 314 -13.21 27.45 8.10
CA LEU A 314 -12.13 28.39 8.41
C LEU A 314 -12.34 28.81 9.86
N LYS A 315 -11.27 28.89 10.65
CA LYS A 315 -11.34 29.43 12.01
C LYS A 315 -10.09 30.26 12.30
N GLU A 316 -10.33 31.51 12.64
CA GLU A 316 -9.30 32.50 12.99
C GLU A 316 -9.45 32.83 14.48
N VAL A 317 -8.37 32.73 15.24
CA VAL A 317 -8.40 32.83 16.71
C VAL A 317 -7.14 33.46 17.27
N GLU A 318 -7.21 34.07 18.45
CA GLU A 318 -6.03 34.60 19.16
C GLU A 318 -5.25 33.48 19.88
N LEU A 319 -3.96 33.70 20.09
CA LEU A 319 -3.09 32.84 20.91
C LEU A 319 -3.71 32.59 22.31
N ASN A 320 -3.49 31.39 22.86
CA ASN A 320 -4.03 30.92 24.15
C ASN A 320 -5.55 30.79 24.25
N SER A 321 -6.31 31.08 23.18
CA SER A 321 -7.75 30.77 23.10
C SER A 321 -8.03 29.27 22.92
N THR A 322 -9.31 28.91 22.80
CA THR A 322 -9.76 27.53 22.51
C THR A 322 -10.44 27.46 21.15
N VAL A 323 -9.97 26.57 20.29
CA VAL A 323 -10.54 26.27 18.97
C VAL A 323 -11.28 24.93 19.00
N SER A 324 -12.31 24.81 18.15
CA SER A 324 -13.09 23.58 17.99
C SER A 324 -13.55 23.41 16.54
N PHE A 325 -13.50 22.18 16.06
CA PHE A 325 -13.94 21.73 14.74
C PHE A 325 -14.79 20.46 14.88
N VAL A 326 -15.90 20.41 14.15
CA VAL A 326 -16.78 19.23 14.07
C VAL A 326 -16.67 18.63 12.68
N CYS A 327 -16.47 17.31 12.59
CA CYS A 327 -16.59 16.59 11.34
C CYS A 327 -18.03 16.16 11.10
N SER A 328 -18.67 16.73 10.09
CA SER A 328 -19.95 16.25 9.58
C SER A 328 -19.69 15.26 8.46
N ALA A 329 -20.43 14.14 8.43
CA ALA A 329 -20.36 13.11 7.40
C ALA A 329 -21.65 12.29 7.39
N SER A 330 -21.98 11.69 6.24
CA SER A 330 -23.10 10.77 6.04
C SER A 330 -22.61 9.34 5.80
N GLY A 331 -23.27 8.34 6.38
CA GLY A 331 -22.95 6.92 6.20
C GLY A 331 -23.27 6.09 7.45
N SER A 332 -23.07 4.77 7.37
CA SER A 332 -23.31 3.86 8.50
C SER A 332 -22.06 3.67 9.37
N SER A 333 -22.23 3.64 10.69
CA SER A 333 -21.20 3.29 11.69
C SER A 333 -19.85 3.97 11.47
N LEU A 334 -19.86 5.31 11.45
CA LEU A 334 -18.70 6.12 11.11
C LEU A 334 -17.66 6.17 12.24
N SER A 335 -16.39 6.19 11.84
CA SER A 335 -15.24 6.53 12.68
C SER A 335 -14.41 7.62 12.00
N PHE A 336 -13.67 8.40 12.79
CA PHE A 336 -13.04 9.65 12.34
C PHE A 336 -11.55 9.71 12.70
N ILE A 337 -10.76 10.33 11.83
CA ILE A 337 -9.35 10.69 12.05
C ILE A 337 -9.19 12.16 11.66
N TRP A 338 -8.47 12.94 12.47
CA TRP A 338 -8.05 14.30 12.13
C TRP A 338 -6.60 14.31 11.66
N LEU A 339 -6.34 15.00 10.57
CA LEU A 339 -5.01 15.25 10.04
C LEU A 339 -4.74 16.76 10.08
N ASN A 340 -3.51 17.16 10.39
CA ASN A 340 -3.00 18.51 10.09
C ASN A 340 -1.89 18.36 9.04
N GLY A 341 -2.14 18.86 7.82
CA GLY A 341 -1.33 18.53 6.66
C GLY A 341 -1.36 17.01 6.38
N SER A 342 -0.22 16.35 6.55
CA SER A 342 -0.06 14.90 6.40
C SER A 342 -0.10 14.12 7.73
N SER A 343 -0.02 14.80 8.87
CA SER A 343 0.20 14.17 10.18
C SER A 343 -1.11 13.96 10.94
N GLU A 344 -1.29 12.79 11.56
CA GLU A 344 -2.43 12.51 12.42
C GLU A 344 -2.39 13.35 13.71
N VAL A 345 -3.53 13.94 14.06
CA VAL A 345 -3.73 14.75 15.26
C VAL A 345 -4.15 13.82 16.40
N THR A 346 -3.20 13.48 17.27
CA THR A 346 -3.44 12.63 18.45
C THR A 346 -3.98 13.42 19.64
N ALA A 347 -4.76 12.76 20.50
CA ALA A 347 -5.20 13.35 21.77
C ALA A 347 -4.01 13.59 22.74
N GLY A 348 -4.14 14.61 23.57
CA GLY A 348 -3.13 15.01 24.57
C GLY A 348 -3.68 16.09 25.51
N GLU A 349 -2.82 16.68 26.34
CA GLU A 349 -3.23 17.66 27.38
C GLU A 349 -4.09 18.81 26.82
N ARG A 350 -3.64 19.43 25.73
CA ARG A 350 -4.36 20.51 25.02
C ARG A 350 -5.34 20.00 23.95
N VAL A 351 -5.15 18.79 23.44
CA VAL A 351 -5.84 18.28 22.23
C VAL A 351 -6.88 17.23 22.64
N GLN A 352 -8.14 17.63 22.61
CA GLN A 352 -9.28 16.81 23.00
C GLN A 352 -9.98 16.26 21.75
N LEU A 353 -10.07 14.94 21.65
CA LEU A 353 -10.85 14.22 20.63
C LEU A 353 -12.07 13.59 21.29
N THR A 354 -13.27 13.92 20.81
CA THR A 354 -14.56 13.46 21.40
C THR A 354 -15.56 13.03 20.32
N ASP A 355 -16.64 12.36 20.71
CA ASP A 355 -17.63 11.72 19.80
C ASP A 355 -16.94 10.79 18.78
N ASN A 356 -16.22 9.76 19.26
CA ASN A 356 -15.40 8.85 18.44
C ASN A 356 -14.47 9.58 17.46
N ASN A 357 -13.72 10.56 18.00
CA ASN A 357 -12.84 11.49 17.29
C ASN A 357 -13.53 12.45 16.30
N ARG A 358 -14.86 12.46 16.17
CA ARG A 358 -15.57 13.37 15.27
C ARG A 358 -15.35 14.85 15.60
N ASN A 359 -15.16 15.17 16.87
CA ASN A 359 -15.01 16.54 17.36
C ASN A 359 -13.57 16.73 17.85
N LEU A 360 -12.84 17.63 17.18
CA LEU A 360 -11.51 18.09 17.57
C LEU A 360 -11.64 19.42 18.32
N THR A 361 -11.11 19.49 19.54
CA THR A 361 -10.98 20.74 20.31
C THR A 361 -9.53 20.89 20.74
N ILE A 362 -8.96 22.09 20.58
CA ILE A 362 -7.60 22.41 21.02
C ILE A 362 -7.71 23.61 21.98
N THR A 363 -7.37 23.40 23.25
CA THR A 363 -7.30 24.44 24.27
C THR A 363 -5.93 25.10 24.28
N SER A 364 -5.86 26.35 24.75
CA SER A 364 -4.62 27.13 24.86
C SER A 364 -3.78 27.05 23.57
N VAL A 365 -4.35 27.51 22.46
CA VAL A 365 -3.73 27.36 21.13
C VAL A 365 -2.38 28.06 21.04
N ILE A 366 -1.37 27.38 20.48
CA ILE A 366 -0.02 27.88 20.31
C ILE A 366 0.25 28.20 18.84
N ARG A 367 1.22 29.07 18.53
CA ARG A 367 1.54 29.47 17.14
C ARG A 367 1.68 28.28 16.16
N GLY A 368 2.26 27.17 16.65
CA GLY A 368 2.46 25.91 15.89
C GLY A 368 1.22 25.06 15.62
N ASP A 369 0.06 25.35 16.24
CA ASP A 369 -1.22 24.73 15.85
C ASP A 369 -1.80 25.35 14.56
N THR A 370 -1.16 26.39 14.00
CA THR A 370 -1.49 26.91 12.66
C THR A 370 -1.38 25.78 11.66
N GLY A 371 -2.42 25.56 10.86
CA GLY A 371 -2.47 24.37 10.02
C GLY A 371 -3.58 24.34 9.01
N THR A 372 -3.56 23.28 8.20
CA THR A 372 -4.63 22.94 7.27
C THR A 372 -5.14 21.56 7.65
N TYR A 373 -6.29 21.55 8.32
CA TYR A 373 -6.89 20.37 8.92
C TYR A 373 -7.77 19.64 7.91
N VAL A 374 -7.68 18.31 7.90
CA VAL A 374 -8.53 17.42 7.11
C VAL A 374 -9.10 16.36 8.05
N CYS A 375 -10.43 16.25 8.10
CA CYS A 375 -11.09 15.09 8.69
C CYS A 375 -11.18 13.98 7.63
N GLU A 376 -10.73 12.78 7.97
CA GLU A 376 -11.00 11.54 7.26
C GLU A 376 -12.09 10.77 8.02
N ALA A 377 -13.16 10.38 7.32
CA ALA A 377 -14.26 9.60 7.88
C ALA A 377 -14.36 8.25 7.15
N TYR A 378 -14.55 7.18 7.91
CA TYR A 378 -14.52 5.81 7.38
C TYR A 378 -15.49 4.86 8.10
N ASN A 379 -15.78 3.74 7.44
CA ASN A 379 -16.47 2.57 7.96
C ASN A 379 -15.92 1.30 7.28
N SER A 380 -16.51 0.13 7.56
CA SER A 380 -16.02 -1.18 7.08
C SER A 380 -16.00 -1.37 5.56
N ILE A 381 -16.59 -0.46 4.77
CA ILE A 381 -16.67 -0.55 3.30
C ILE A 381 -16.06 0.65 2.55
N SER A 382 -15.74 1.75 3.25
CA SER A 382 -15.33 3.00 2.59
C SER A 382 -14.57 3.94 3.54
N ARG A 383 -13.65 4.73 2.97
CA ARG A 383 -12.84 5.75 3.66
C ARG A 383 -12.70 6.95 2.73
N ASN A 384 -13.13 8.12 3.16
CA ASN A 384 -13.14 9.34 2.37
C ASN A 384 -12.67 10.54 3.21
N ARG A 385 -12.24 11.62 2.55
CA ARG A 385 -11.75 12.85 3.20
C ARG A 385 -12.66 14.05 2.93
N SER A 386 -12.70 14.96 3.90
CA SER A 386 -13.25 16.30 3.75
C SER A 386 -12.37 17.18 2.87
N LEU A 387 -12.93 18.28 2.36
CA LEU A 387 -12.12 19.40 1.87
C LEU A 387 -11.32 20.03 3.03
N PRO A 388 -10.12 20.58 2.77
CA PRO A 388 -9.26 21.09 3.84
C PRO A 388 -9.81 22.37 4.48
N SER A 389 -9.65 22.50 5.80
CA SER A 389 -10.07 23.66 6.63
C SER A 389 -8.84 24.32 7.26
N SER A 390 -8.74 25.64 7.19
CA SER A 390 -7.58 26.36 7.74
C SER A 390 -7.80 26.84 9.17
N LEU A 391 -6.78 26.65 10.02
CA LEU A 391 -6.65 27.27 11.34
C LEU A 391 -5.59 28.38 11.27
N ILE A 392 -6.01 29.62 11.51
CA ILE A 392 -5.15 30.80 11.55
C ILE A 392 -5.11 31.32 12.99
N ILE A 393 -3.89 31.52 13.51
CA ILE A 393 -3.67 31.99 14.87
C ILE A 393 -3.05 33.39 14.83
N TYR A 394 -3.72 34.33 15.48
CA TYR A 394 -3.34 35.72 15.63
C TYR A 394 -2.56 35.95 16.93
N TYR A 395 -1.52 36.78 16.85
CA TYR A 395 -0.58 37.07 17.94
C TYR A 395 0.17 38.38 17.67
N GLY A 396 0.86 38.89 18.69
CA GLY A 396 1.59 40.15 18.63
C GLY A 396 0.70 41.42 18.64
N PRO A 397 1.34 42.61 18.68
CA PRO A 397 2.74 42.83 18.33
C PRO A 397 3.72 42.56 19.49
N GLU A 398 4.52 41.51 19.32
CA GLU A 398 5.56 41.05 20.24
C GLU A 398 6.95 41.47 19.71
N ASN A 399 7.98 41.43 20.57
CA ASN A 399 9.38 41.69 20.21
C ASN A 399 9.61 42.99 19.42
N VAL A 400 8.92 44.07 19.82
CA VAL A 400 9.01 45.38 19.16
C VAL A 400 10.38 46.00 19.40
N ALA A 401 11.18 46.08 18.35
CA ALA A 401 12.49 46.72 18.33
C ALA A 401 12.54 47.83 17.26
N ALA A 402 13.32 48.86 17.51
CA ALA A 402 13.61 49.91 16.55
C ALA A 402 15.11 50.22 16.58
N ALA A 403 15.71 50.45 15.41
CA ALA A 403 17.15 50.67 15.24
C ALA A 403 17.42 51.80 14.24
N ALA A 404 18.54 52.49 14.40
CA ALA A 404 19.03 53.49 13.46
C ALA A 404 19.90 52.85 12.37
N ASP A 405 19.82 53.39 11.16
CA ASP A 405 20.45 52.84 9.96
C ASP A 405 21.13 53.98 9.16
N PRO A 406 22.48 54.10 9.20
CA PRO A 406 23.42 53.37 10.05
C PRO A 406 23.44 53.88 11.50
N GLU A 407 23.56 52.98 12.48
CA GLU A 407 23.66 53.35 13.90
C GLU A 407 24.94 54.16 14.21
N LYS A 408 24.77 55.33 14.81
CA LYS A 408 25.83 56.24 15.25
C LYS A 408 25.46 56.95 16.56
N PRO A 409 26.43 57.27 17.43
CA PRO A 409 26.17 58.07 18.64
C PRO A 409 25.86 59.54 18.34
N PHE A 410 26.32 60.06 17.20
CA PHE A 410 26.08 61.43 16.74
C PHE A 410 25.88 61.46 15.22
N TYR A 411 24.92 62.27 14.78
CA TYR A 411 24.63 62.50 13.36
C TYR A 411 24.92 63.95 12.99
N SER A 412 25.43 64.20 11.78
CA SER A 412 25.72 65.56 11.31
C SER A 412 24.43 66.21 10.81
N SER A 413 24.15 67.45 11.25
CA SER A 413 23.06 68.23 10.66
C SER A 413 23.30 68.42 9.16
N GLY A 414 22.24 68.30 8.35
CA GLY A 414 22.30 68.27 6.90
C GLY A 414 22.45 66.87 6.27
N SER A 415 22.71 65.83 7.07
CA SER A 415 22.72 64.44 6.59
C SER A 415 21.30 63.82 6.58
N ASN A 416 21.17 62.61 6.04
CA ASN A 416 19.92 61.83 6.09
C ASN A 416 20.07 60.71 7.12
N LEU A 417 18.98 60.38 7.82
CA LEU A 417 18.88 59.30 8.81
C LEU A 417 17.66 58.44 8.52
N LYS A 418 17.83 57.12 8.57
CA LYS A 418 16.76 56.14 8.51
C LYS A 418 16.62 55.47 9.87
N LEU A 419 15.40 55.34 10.36
CA LEU A 419 15.06 54.48 11.51
C LEU A 419 14.19 53.33 11.00
N ASN A 420 14.56 52.10 11.35
CA ASN A 420 13.84 50.88 11.00
C ASN A 420 13.15 50.33 12.25
N CYS A 421 11.95 49.77 12.09
CA CYS A 421 11.23 49.09 13.15
C CYS A 421 10.93 47.62 12.78
N SER A 422 10.77 46.75 13.77
CA SER A 422 10.42 45.34 13.58
C SER A 422 9.58 44.85 14.75
N ALA A 423 8.60 44.00 14.46
CA ALA A 423 7.75 43.35 15.45
C ALA A 423 7.28 41.99 14.94
N GLU A 424 7.13 41.02 15.83
CA GLU A 424 6.45 39.75 15.54
C GLU A 424 4.95 39.94 15.67
N SER A 425 4.20 39.78 14.58
CA SER A 425 2.75 39.89 14.62
C SER A 425 2.08 39.13 13.47
N ARG A 426 0.91 38.55 13.76
CA ARG A 426 0.01 37.99 12.74
C ARG A 426 -1.42 38.49 13.01
N PRO A 427 -2.10 39.12 12.02
CA PRO A 427 -1.57 39.57 10.73
C PRO A 427 -0.47 40.64 10.90
N ALA A 428 0.11 41.12 9.79
CA ALA A 428 1.11 42.17 9.84
C ALA A 428 0.55 43.44 10.51
N ALA A 429 1.28 43.95 11.51
CA ALA A 429 0.88 45.10 12.30
C ALA A 429 1.06 46.44 11.55
N LYS A 430 0.38 47.48 12.06
CA LYS A 430 0.57 48.87 11.64
C LYS A 430 1.66 49.53 12.48
N PHE A 431 2.42 50.42 11.86
CA PHE A 431 3.61 51.06 12.44
C PHE A 431 3.45 52.59 12.41
N HIS A 432 3.68 53.23 13.55
CA HIS A 432 3.67 54.67 13.76
C HIS A 432 4.96 55.06 14.50
N TRP A 433 5.35 56.34 14.44
CA TRP A 433 6.54 56.84 15.12
C TRP A 433 6.20 57.99 16.06
N ALA A 434 6.98 58.12 17.13
CA ALA A 434 6.93 59.26 18.04
C ALA A 434 8.34 59.76 18.37
N VAL A 435 8.47 61.06 18.64
CA VAL A 435 9.70 61.69 19.12
C VAL A 435 9.42 62.43 20.43
N ASN A 436 10.20 62.13 21.48
CA ASN A 436 10.03 62.69 22.83
C ASN A 436 8.57 62.53 23.36
N GLY A 437 7.89 61.44 23.00
CA GLY A 437 6.50 61.16 23.39
C GLY A 437 5.41 61.85 22.57
N ARG A 438 5.76 62.61 21.51
CA ARG A 438 4.80 63.18 20.54
C ARG A 438 4.79 62.32 19.27
N GLU A 439 3.61 61.85 18.86
CA GLU A 439 3.43 61.14 17.59
C GLU A 439 3.76 62.00 16.37
N LEU A 440 4.28 61.35 15.33
CA LEU A 440 4.56 61.89 14.01
C LEU A 440 3.44 61.50 13.04
N SER A 441 3.28 62.26 11.95
CA SER A 441 2.37 61.92 10.85
C SER A 441 2.82 60.70 10.03
N GLU A 442 4.09 60.36 10.14
CA GLU A 442 4.80 59.37 9.35
C GLU A 442 4.48 57.94 9.83
N MET A 443 3.69 57.23 9.01
CA MET A 443 3.33 55.82 9.20
C MET A 443 4.23 54.92 8.35
N GLY A 444 4.51 53.72 8.88
CA GLY A 444 5.27 52.68 8.18
C GLY A 444 6.46 52.15 8.99
N GLN A 445 6.97 51.00 8.54
CA GLN A 445 8.05 50.28 9.21
C GLN A 445 9.41 51.02 9.15
N GLU A 446 9.55 52.01 8.25
CA GLU A 446 10.75 52.84 8.10
C GLU A 446 10.38 54.33 8.26
N LEU A 447 11.05 55.05 9.15
CA LEU A 447 11.03 56.51 9.20
C LEU A 447 12.27 57.07 8.50
N LYS A 448 12.07 57.98 7.53
CA LYS A 448 13.14 58.57 6.71
C LYS A 448 13.24 60.08 6.96
N LEU A 449 14.23 60.47 7.75
CA LEU A 449 14.51 61.86 8.12
C LEU A 449 15.58 62.40 7.16
N ASN A 450 15.18 63.24 6.21
CA ASN A 450 16.10 63.86 5.24
C ASN A 450 16.55 65.25 5.70
N ASN A 451 17.80 65.63 5.40
CA ASN A 451 18.38 66.95 5.72
C ASN A 451 18.21 67.32 7.22
N ILE A 452 18.64 66.44 8.11
CA ILE A 452 18.29 66.49 9.53
C ILE A 452 18.81 67.75 10.24
N GLN A 453 18.00 68.31 11.12
CA GLN A 453 18.24 69.57 11.82
C GLN A 453 18.43 69.35 13.33
N ILE A 454 19.19 70.22 14.00
CA ILE A 454 19.51 70.05 15.44
C ILE A 454 18.28 69.94 16.34
N ASN A 455 17.17 70.60 15.98
CA ASN A 455 15.89 70.55 16.69
C ASN A 455 15.12 69.22 16.53
N GLN A 456 15.59 68.31 15.67
CA GLN A 456 15.10 66.93 15.57
C GLN A 456 15.87 65.96 16.48
N THR A 457 16.78 66.46 17.32
CA THR A 457 17.41 65.70 18.41
C THR A 457 16.37 65.24 19.41
N GLY A 458 16.38 63.96 19.77
CA GLY A 458 15.42 63.40 20.72
C GLY A 458 15.41 61.88 20.77
N ASN A 459 14.54 61.37 21.62
CA ASN A 459 14.30 59.95 21.80
C ASN A 459 13.16 59.53 20.88
N TYR A 460 13.47 58.74 19.85
CA TYR A 460 12.50 58.21 18.89
C TYR A 460 12.00 56.83 19.34
N THR A 461 10.68 56.63 19.33
CA THR A 461 10.06 55.33 19.57
C THR A 461 9.17 54.94 18.39
N CYS A 462 9.12 53.64 18.12
CA CYS A 462 8.17 53.04 17.19
C CYS A 462 6.98 52.49 17.99
N ILE A 463 5.76 52.84 17.56
CA ILE A 463 4.50 52.36 18.12
C ILE A 463 3.89 51.38 17.12
N VAL A 464 3.60 50.16 17.55
CA VAL A 464 3.13 49.06 16.70
C VAL A 464 1.77 48.58 17.18
N HIS A 465 0.83 48.34 16.28
CA HIS A 465 -0.55 47.95 16.59
C HIS A 465 -1.06 46.83 15.67
N ASN A 466 -1.48 45.71 16.26
CA ASN A 466 -2.16 44.62 15.54
C ASN A 466 -3.68 44.82 15.62
N THR A 467 -4.32 45.00 14.46
CA THR A 467 -5.75 45.32 14.40
C THR A 467 -6.69 44.12 14.61
N GLN A 468 -6.18 42.89 14.75
CA GLN A 468 -7.01 41.71 15.07
C GLN A 468 -6.99 41.35 16.55
N THR A 469 -5.83 41.41 17.21
CA THR A 469 -5.71 41.24 18.68
C THR A 469 -6.08 42.52 19.43
N LEU A 470 -6.16 43.66 18.73
CA LEU A 470 -6.33 45.01 19.28
C LEU A 470 -5.19 45.44 20.24
N GLN A 471 -4.08 44.69 20.24
CA GLN A 471 -2.92 44.95 21.07
C GLN A 471 -1.98 45.96 20.40
N TYR A 472 -1.40 46.85 21.20
CA TYR A 472 -0.32 47.74 20.78
C TYR A 472 0.89 47.60 21.71
N SER A 473 2.07 47.89 21.17
CA SER A 473 3.34 47.80 21.88
C SER A 473 4.32 48.86 21.34
N VAL A 474 5.31 49.24 22.14
CA VAL A 474 6.19 50.39 21.86
C VAL A 474 7.64 49.96 22.00
N SER A 475 8.50 50.36 21.06
CA SER A 475 9.93 50.04 21.11
C SER A 475 10.63 50.73 22.29
N PRO A 476 11.78 50.20 22.74
CA PRO A 476 12.78 51.00 23.44
C PRO A 476 13.12 52.28 22.65
N PRO A 477 13.45 53.39 23.33
CA PRO A 477 13.78 54.66 22.68
C PRO A 477 15.17 54.65 22.03
N ILE A 478 15.25 55.12 20.78
CA ILE A 478 16.50 55.42 20.08
C ILE A 478 16.90 56.87 20.38
N SER A 479 18.03 57.07 21.06
CA SER A 479 18.58 58.39 21.37
C SER A 479 19.29 59.00 20.14
N VAL A 480 18.58 59.79 19.34
CA VAL A 480 19.13 60.44 18.14
C VAL A 480 19.70 61.82 18.52
N THR A 481 21.03 61.95 18.55
CA THR A 481 21.73 63.22 18.82
C THR A 481 22.29 63.84 17.55
N ILE A 482 21.84 65.05 17.19
CA ILE A 482 22.27 65.75 15.97
C ILE A 482 23.17 66.93 16.33
N LEU A 483 24.36 66.99 15.74
CA LEU A 483 25.33 68.07 15.94
C LEU A 483 25.50 68.90 14.66
N VAL A 484 25.52 70.23 14.81
CA VAL A 484 25.88 71.14 13.70
C VAL A 484 27.39 71.04 13.47
N PRO A 485 27.85 70.74 12.24
CA PRO A 485 29.26 70.61 11.94
C PRO A 485 30.00 71.96 12.00
N VAL A 486 31.31 71.91 12.28
CA VAL A 486 32.16 73.09 12.40
C VAL A 486 32.13 73.91 11.11
N SER A 487 31.93 75.22 11.26
CA SER A 487 31.82 76.21 10.18
C SER A 487 32.32 77.58 10.68
N ASN A 488 32.51 78.53 9.76
CA ASN A 488 32.87 79.93 10.06
C ASN A 488 34.07 80.09 11.02
N ILE A 489 35.10 79.24 10.86
CA ILE A 489 36.25 79.22 11.76
C ILE A 489 37.28 80.30 11.39
N ALA A 490 37.55 81.20 12.33
CA ALA A 490 38.45 82.34 12.18
C ALA A 490 39.14 82.69 13.50
N ILE A 491 40.40 83.10 13.41
CA ILE A 491 41.12 83.73 14.51
C ILE A 491 40.69 85.19 14.57
N ILE A 492 40.22 85.64 15.73
CA ILE A 492 40.01 87.06 16.04
C ILE A 492 41.21 87.52 16.88
N PRO A 493 42.17 88.25 16.29
CA PRO A 493 43.34 88.79 17.00
C PRO A 493 43.01 90.14 17.66
N SER A 494 43.83 90.55 18.62
CA SER A 494 43.89 91.95 19.05
C SER A 494 44.68 92.84 18.06
N LEU A 495 45.84 92.37 17.57
CA LEU A 495 46.68 93.04 16.57
C LEU A 495 47.44 92.02 15.69
N LYS A 496 47.90 92.45 14.50
CA LYS A 496 48.75 91.65 13.59
C LYS A 496 50.25 91.92 13.74
N GLU A 497 50.58 93.16 14.08
CA GLU A 497 51.92 93.62 14.42
C GLU A 497 51.92 94.04 15.89
N VAL A 498 52.84 93.48 16.68
CA VAL A 498 52.83 93.55 18.15
C VAL A 498 54.24 93.92 18.64
N GLU A 499 54.37 94.72 19.70
CA GLU A 499 55.68 95.13 20.22
C GLU A 499 56.24 94.10 21.23
N LEU A 500 57.57 94.04 21.37
CA LEU A 500 58.25 93.20 22.37
C LEU A 500 57.74 93.51 23.78
N ASN A 501 57.68 92.48 24.63
CA ASN A 501 57.19 92.53 26.01
C ASN A 501 55.71 92.92 26.21
N SER A 502 54.95 93.20 25.14
CA SER A 502 53.50 93.41 25.23
C SER A 502 52.74 92.07 25.33
N THR A 503 51.41 92.13 25.45
CA THR A 503 50.52 90.95 25.53
C THR A 503 49.59 90.90 24.33
N VAL A 504 49.56 89.75 23.64
CA VAL A 504 48.61 89.48 22.54
C VAL A 504 47.61 88.40 22.97
N SER A 505 46.37 88.51 22.52
CA SER A 505 45.34 87.49 22.72
C SER A 505 44.64 87.19 21.41
N PHE A 506 44.37 85.90 21.19
CA PHE A 506 43.71 85.35 20.02
C PHE A 506 42.48 84.55 20.48
N ILE A 507 41.32 84.86 19.93
CA ILE A 507 40.08 84.12 20.18
C ILE A 507 39.77 83.26 18.97
N CYS A 508 39.60 81.96 19.16
CA CYS A 508 39.08 81.08 18.12
C CYS A 508 37.56 81.27 18.03
N SER A 509 37.11 81.93 16.98
CA SER A 509 35.69 82.01 16.64
C SER A 509 35.35 80.88 15.69
N ALA A 510 34.30 80.12 16.00
CA ALA A 510 33.79 79.04 15.16
C ALA A 510 32.29 78.84 15.44
N SER A 511 31.55 78.37 14.44
CA SER A 511 30.14 78.01 14.51
C SER A 511 29.97 76.48 14.51
N GLY A 512 29.11 75.95 15.37
CA GLY A 512 28.81 74.51 15.46
C GLY A 512 28.36 74.10 16.87
N SER A 513 27.99 72.83 17.04
CA SER A 513 27.55 72.29 18.34
C SER A 513 28.71 71.68 19.13
N SER A 514 28.76 71.92 20.44
CA SER A 514 29.70 71.26 21.38
C SER A 514 31.15 71.27 20.90
N LEU A 515 31.69 72.48 20.68
CA LEU A 515 33.02 72.69 20.11
C LEU A 515 34.13 72.56 21.17
N SER A 516 35.18 71.82 20.80
CA SER A 516 36.47 71.78 21.49
C SER A 516 37.55 72.41 20.61
N PHE A 517 38.58 73.00 21.21
CA PHE A 517 39.59 73.79 20.52
C PHE A 517 41.03 73.30 20.76
N ILE A 518 41.87 73.44 19.75
CA ILE A 518 43.33 73.24 19.79
C ILE A 518 43.99 74.42 19.07
N TRP A 519 45.06 74.98 19.64
CA TRP A 519 45.91 75.95 18.97
C TRP A 519 47.16 75.29 18.43
N LEU A 520 47.57 75.71 17.24
CA LEU A 520 48.80 75.29 16.56
C LEU A 520 49.64 76.52 16.22
N ASN A 521 50.96 76.39 16.29
CA ASN A 521 51.89 77.31 15.64
C ASN A 521 52.67 76.50 14.59
N GLY A 522 52.40 76.77 13.31
CA GLY A 522 52.80 75.87 12.22
C GLY A 522 52.24 74.45 12.42
N SER A 523 53.13 73.46 12.45
CA SER A 523 52.77 72.05 12.65
C SER A 523 52.59 71.64 14.12
N SER A 524 52.97 72.49 15.08
CA SER A 524 53.12 72.11 16.49
C SER A 524 51.98 72.63 17.34
N ALA A 525 51.41 71.78 18.21
CA ALA A 525 50.40 72.20 19.17
C ALA A 525 50.99 73.19 20.20
N VAL A 526 50.26 74.27 20.48
CA VAL A 526 50.67 75.29 21.45
C VAL A 526 50.44 74.76 22.86
N THR A 527 51.52 74.48 23.58
CA THR A 527 51.50 74.04 24.98
C THR A 527 51.41 75.24 25.92
N THR A 528 50.66 75.10 27.01
CA THR A 528 50.63 76.09 28.09
C THR A 528 51.97 76.16 28.84
N GLY A 529 52.30 77.34 29.36
CA GLY A 529 53.44 77.59 30.23
C GLY A 529 53.27 78.93 30.94
N GLU A 530 54.25 79.36 31.74
CA GLU A 530 54.19 80.60 32.54
C GLU A 530 53.68 81.82 31.73
N ARG A 531 54.15 81.93 30.48
CA ARG A 531 53.92 83.05 29.57
C ARG A 531 52.83 82.81 28.50
N VAL A 532 52.37 81.56 28.34
CA VAL A 532 51.43 81.14 27.29
C VAL A 532 50.25 80.43 27.92
N GLN A 533 49.09 81.07 27.87
CA GLN A 533 47.88 80.65 28.58
C GLN A 533 46.76 80.28 27.61
N LEU A 534 46.16 79.11 27.82
CA LEU A 534 44.96 78.64 27.13
C LEU A 534 43.77 78.72 28.08
N THR A 535 42.70 79.42 27.68
CA THR A 535 41.49 79.63 28.50
C THR A 535 40.22 79.44 27.66
N ASP A 536 39.05 79.39 28.31
CA ASP A 536 37.75 79.04 27.69
C ASP A 536 37.83 77.71 26.89
N ASN A 537 38.18 76.60 27.56
CA ASN A 537 38.37 75.27 26.94
C ASN A 537 39.31 75.32 25.71
N ASN A 538 40.46 75.96 25.87
CA ASN A 538 41.46 76.25 24.83
C ASN A 538 41.00 77.17 23.69
N ARG A 539 39.82 77.77 23.74
CA ARG A 539 39.35 78.69 22.69
C ARG A 539 40.18 79.96 22.60
N ASN A 540 40.67 80.45 23.74
CA ASN A 540 41.41 81.69 23.84
C ASN A 540 42.89 81.41 24.13
N LEU A 541 43.78 81.84 23.23
CA LEU A 541 45.23 81.79 23.39
C LEU A 541 45.74 83.18 23.76
N THR A 542 46.34 83.33 24.94
CA THR A 542 46.97 84.58 25.37
C THR A 542 48.45 84.37 25.60
N ILE A 543 49.26 85.26 25.02
CA ILE A 543 50.72 85.25 25.12
C ILE A 543 51.14 86.57 25.75
N THR A 544 51.64 86.53 26.98
CA THR A 544 52.21 87.69 27.66
C THR A 544 53.67 87.90 27.26
N SER A 545 54.23 89.06 27.58
CA SER A 545 55.65 89.38 27.43
C SER A 545 56.25 88.88 26.10
N VAL A 546 55.63 89.23 24.97
CA VAL A 546 55.90 88.65 23.64
C VAL A 546 57.39 88.76 23.26
N ILE A 547 57.96 87.64 22.79
CA ILE A 547 59.36 87.50 22.39
C ILE A 547 59.48 87.12 20.91
N ARG A 548 60.64 87.35 20.30
CA ARG A 548 60.91 87.05 18.87
C ARG A 548 60.55 85.61 18.44
N GLY A 549 60.63 84.64 19.36
CA GLY A 549 60.26 83.24 19.14
C GLY A 549 58.75 82.96 19.02
N ASP A 550 57.89 83.91 19.35
CA ASP A 550 56.43 83.81 19.14
C ASP A 550 56.01 84.16 17.71
N THR A 551 56.96 84.51 16.83
CA THR A 551 56.69 84.72 15.40
C THR A 551 56.23 83.42 14.77
N GLY A 552 55.07 83.40 14.12
CA GLY A 552 54.61 82.22 13.39
C GLY A 552 53.20 82.31 12.83
N PRO A 553 52.82 81.36 11.96
CA PRO A 553 51.44 81.15 11.53
C PRO A 553 50.68 80.38 12.62
N TYR A 554 49.88 81.09 13.40
CA TYR A 554 48.94 80.47 14.33
C TYR A 554 47.71 79.96 13.59
N GLU A 555 47.33 78.70 13.81
CA GLU A 555 46.05 78.14 13.38
C GLU A 555 45.26 77.75 14.64
N CYS A 556 43.95 78.01 14.66
CA CYS A 556 43.07 77.37 15.62
C CYS A 556 42.26 76.27 14.93
N GLU A 557 42.21 75.10 15.54
CA GLU A 557 41.39 73.97 15.10
C GLU A 557 40.22 73.81 16.06
N ALA A 558 39.00 73.88 15.52
CA ALA A 558 37.78 73.58 16.26
C ALA A 558 37.19 72.26 15.77
N TYR A 559 36.69 71.44 16.69
CA TYR A 559 36.13 70.13 16.38
C TYR A 559 34.99 69.74 17.32
N ASN A 560 34.16 68.82 16.84
CA ASN A 560 33.14 68.10 17.59
C ASN A 560 33.05 66.65 17.06
N SER A 561 32.17 65.82 17.62
CA SER A 561 32.05 64.40 17.30
C SER A 561 31.69 64.08 15.84
N VAL A 562 31.30 65.07 15.03
CA VAL A 562 30.92 64.89 13.61
C VAL A 562 31.84 65.62 12.63
N SER A 563 32.77 66.46 13.09
CA SER A 563 33.61 67.30 12.20
C SER A 563 34.80 67.95 12.90
N ARG A 564 35.86 68.22 12.15
CA ARG A 564 37.09 68.93 12.58
C ARG A 564 37.50 69.89 11.46
N LYS A 565 37.79 71.16 11.78
CA LYS A 565 38.27 72.17 10.82
C LYS A 565 39.26 73.13 11.47
N LYS A 566 40.19 73.63 10.66
CA LYS A 566 41.17 74.66 11.00
C LYS A 566 40.76 76.02 10.47
N SER A 567 41.18 77.09 11.15
CA SER A 567 41.20 78.45 10.61
C SER A 567 42.18 78.56 9.44
N LEU A 568 42.12 79.69 8.71
CA LEU A 568 43.29 80.13 7.95
C LEU A 568 44.44 80.49 8.94
N PRO A 569 45.71 80.33 8.53
CA PRO A 569 46.85 80.68 9.36
C PRO A 569 46.97 82.19 9.55
N PHE A 570 47.10 82.62 10.81
CA PHE A 570 47.33 84.00 11.21
C PHE A 570 48.80 84.23 11.54
N SER A 571 49.52 84.95 10.67
CA SER A 571 50.91 85.33 10.91
C SER A 571 51.03 86.44 11.94
N LEU A 572 51.42 86.11 13.17
CA LEU A 572 51.87 87.10 14.15
C LEU A 572 53.26 87.62 13.75
N THR A 573 53.42 88.95 13.77
CA THR A 573 54.68 89.64 13.47
C THR A 573 55.03 90.64 14.55
N ILE A 574 56.32 90.82 14.83
CA ILE A 574 56.80 91.57 16.01
C ILE A 574 57.58 92.80 15.55
N LYS A 575 57.19 93.98 16.05
CA LYS A 575 57.83 95.26 15.75
C LYS A 575 59.06 95.50 16.63
N ILE A 576 60.04 96.16 16.03
CA ILE A 576 61.27 96.64 16.66
C ILE A 576 61.29 98.16 16.44
N ASN A 577 61.12 98.92 17.51
CA ASN A 577 61.31 100.37 17.48
C ASN A 577 62.80 100.63 17.72
N ASP A 578 63.50 101.10 16.68
CA ASP A 578 64.95 101.31 16.72
C ASP A 578 65.26 102.81 16.75
N SER A 579 65.91 103.27 17.81
CA SER A 579 66.21 104.70 18.04
C SER A 579 67.36 104.87 19.04
N GLY A 580 68.60 104.73 18.57
CA GLY A 580 69.80 104.90 19.39
C GLY A 580 71.08 104.56 18.61
N ASP A 581 71.59 105.51 17.83
CA ASP A 581 72.79 105.35 17.02
C ASP A 581 74.08 105.33 17.88
N ASP A 582 74.89 104.29 17.69
CA ASP A 582 76.36 104.44 17.63
C ASP A 582 76.93 103.42 16.63
N GLY A 583 77.83 103.90 15.76
CA GLY A 583 78.15 103.24 14.51
C GLY A 583 79.31 102.25 14.60
N ARG A 584 79.11 101.03 14.07
CA ARG A 584 80.22 100.15 13.68
C ARG A 584 80.10 99.65 12.23
N VAL A 585 80.75 100.40 11.34
CA VAL A 585 80.96 100.05 9.93
C VAL A 585 81.71 98.73 9.82
N VAL A 586 81.08 97.72 9.21
CA VAL A 586 81.76 96.49 8.76
C VAL A 586 81.25 96.08 7.38
N GLY A 587 82.14 96.15 6.39
CA GLY A 587 82.17 95.26 5.22
C GLY A 587 80.95 95.24 4.29
N SER A 588 81.00 96.05 3.21
CA SER A 588 80.27 95.72 1.98
C SER A 588 80.69 94.35 1.42
N LEU A 589 79.74 93.63 0.83
CA LEU A 589 79.90 92.27 0.29
C LEU A 589 81.09 92.11 -0.68
N SER A 590 81.75 90.95 -0.63
CA SER A 590 82.64 90.50 -1.72
C SER A 590 81.88 89.56 -2.67
N ALA A 591 82.04 89.76 -3.98
CA ALA A 591 81.26 89.06 -5.01
C ALA A 591 81.72 87.61 -5.30
N GLY A 592 82.44 86.96 -4.37
CA GLY A 592 83.02 85.63 -4.57
C GLY A 592 82.20 84.44 -4.05
N ALA A 593 81.18 84.66 -3.22
CA ALA A 593 80.57 83.59 -2.42
C ALA A 593 79.31 82.93 -3.00
N ILE A 594 78.72 83.47 -4.09
CA ILE A 594 77.38 83.05 -4.57
C ILE A 594 77.43 81.81 -5.47
N ALA A 595 78.61 81.41 -5.98
CA ALA A 595 78.75 80.24 -6.85
C ALA A 595 78.69 78.88 -6.13
N GLY A 596 78.88 78.83 -4.80
CA GLY A 596 79.01 77.55 -4.08
C GLY A 596 77.69 76.88 -3.68
N ILE A 597 76.64 77.66 -3.39
CA ILE A 597 75.46 77.16 -2.68
C ILE A 597 74.47 76.43 -3.61
N VAL A 598 74.39 76.82 -4.89
CA VAL A 598 73.47 76.22 -5.87
C VAL A 598 73.83 74.76 -6.21
N ILE A 599 75.13 74.42 -6.21
CA ILE A 599 75.61 73.06 -6.50
C ILE A 599 75.41 72.13 -5.29
N GLY A 600 75.58 72.64 -4.07
CA GLY A 600 75.41 71.85 -2.84
C GLY A 600 73.99 71.29 -2.65
N VAL A 601 72.96 72.07 -2.97
CA VAL A 601 71.56 71.64 -2.85
C VAL A 601 71.21 70.52 -3.83
N LEU A 602 71.69 70.62 -5.08
CA LEU A 602 71.43 69.60 -6.11
C LEU A 602 72.13 68.26 -5.81
N LEU A 603 73.37 68.30 -5.29
CA LEU A 603 74.08 67.09 -4.87
C LEU A 603 73.46 66.45 -3.61
N GLY A 604 72.98 67.26 -2.67
CA GLY A 604 72.30 66.76 -1.46
C GLY A 604 71.02 65.98 -1.76
N VAL A 605 70.18 66.48 -2.68
CA VAL A 605 68.95 65.78 -3.10
C VAL A 605 69.27 64.45 -3.80
N ALA A 606 70.30 64.41 -4.65
CA ALA A 606 70.75 63.18 -5.30
C ALA A 606 71.27 62.14 -4.30
N ALA A 607 72.04 62.56 -3.29
CA ALA A 607 72.57 61.67 -2.25
C ALA A 607 71.45 61.05 -1.39
N ILE A 608 70.44 61.85 -1.00
CA ILE A 608 69.29 61.36 -0.20
C ILE A 608 68.43 60.38 -1.01
N ALA A 609 68.17 60.67 -2.29
CA ALA A 609 67.46 59.75 -3.18
C ALA A 609 68.21 58.42 -3.37
N GLY A 610 69.54 58.48 -3.53
CA GLY A 610 70.41 57.30 -3.60
C GLY A 610 70.40 56.46 -2.31
N LEU A 611 70.43 57.12 -1.14
CA LEU A 611 70.38 56.44 0.17
C LEU A 611 69.04 55.70 0.37
N ILE A 612 67.92 56.32 -0.01
CA ILE A 612 66.59 55.70 0.06
C ILE A 612 66.52 54.48 -0.89
N PHE A 613 67.02 54.61 -2.12
CA PHE A 613 67.06 53.50 -3.08
C PHE A 613 67.96 52.34 -2.62
N TYR A 614 69.08 52.64 -1.97
CA TYR A 614 69.97 51.64 -1.36
C TYR A 614 69.27 50.89 -0.23
N LEU A 615 68.71 51.60 0.75
CA LEU A 615 68.06 51.02 1.94
C LEU A 615 66.79 50.21 1.61
N VAL A 616 66.07 50.56 0.54
CA VAL A 616 64.91 49.77 0.05
C VAL A 616 65.36 48.50 -0.68
N ARG A 617 66.56 48.49 -1.29
CA ARG A 617 67.10 47.33 -2.01
C ARG A 617 67.77 46.32 -1.08
N ASP A 618 68.51 46.79 -0.07
CA ASP A 618 69.29 45.93 0.84
C ASP A 618 68.38 45.05 1.73
N LYS A 619 67.18 45.57 2.07
CA LYS A 619 66.19 44.91 2.94
C LYS A 619 65.47 43.69 2.31
N LYS A 620 66.05 43.08 1.27
CA LYS A 620 65.54 41.89 0.58
C LYS A 620 66.59 40.77 0.43
N THR A 621 67.72 40.85 1.13
CA THR A 621 68.78 39.83 1.13
C THR A 621 69.39 39.67 2.53
N SER A 622 69.54 38.41 2.94
CA SER A 622 70.13 37.92 4.20
C SER A 622 69.52 38.37 5.54
N GLU A 623 69.56 37.57 6.62
CA GLU A 623 69.31 36.12 6.74
C GLU A 623 69.15 35.72 8.23
N THR A 624 68.32 34.72 8.45
CA THR A 624 68.40 33.58 9.38
C THR A 624 69.55 33.48 10.41
N ASN A 625 69.19 33.04 11.65
CA ASN A 625 70.05 32.48 12.73
C ASN A 625 71.00 33.48 13.47
N SER A 626 71.42 33.33 14.74
CA SER A 626 71.00 32.57 15.96
C SER A 626 72.05 32.88 17.07
N SER A 627 71.89 32.82 18.40
CA SER A 627 70.79 32.71 19.41
C SER A 627 71.49 32.81 20.81
N GLY A 628 70.90 33.15 21.97
CA GLY A 628 69.51 33.38 22.39
C GLY A 628 69.21 32.60 23.69
N ASN A 629 69.08 33.24 24.87
CA ASN A 629 68.82 32.56 26.15
C ASN A 629 68.09 33.43 27.19
N ARG A 630 67.15 32.82 27.97
CA ARG A 630 66.57 33.12 29.32
C ARG A 630 66.44 34.59 29.81
N GLN A 631 65.42 35.03 30.55
CA GLN A 631 64.10 34.58 31.07
C GLN A 631 63.43 35.86 31.69
N ASN A 632 62.17 35.99 32.15
CA ASN A 632 60.99 35.15 32.43
C ASN A 632 59.75 36.08 32.40
N GLY A 633 58.50 35.60 32.22
CA GLY A 633 57.32 36.48 32.42
C GLY A 633 55.95 35.92 31.99
N ALA A 634 55.11 35.63 32.99
CA ALA A 634 53.70 35.20 32.98
C ALA A 634 52.78 35.46 31.73
N THR A 635 52.31 34.35 31.15
CA THR A 635 50.91 34.02 30.75
C THR A 635 50.02 35.02 29.98
N PRO A 636 49.67 34.66 28.73
CA PRO A 636 48.39 35.02 28.08
C PRO A 636 47.58 33.83 27.52
N ASN A 637 46.28 34.07 27.31
CA ASN A 637 45.33 33.51 26.33
C ASN A 637 44.98 31.99 26.21
N GLU A 638 43.71 31.79 25.84
CA GLU A 638 43.13 30.58 25.22
C GLU A 638 43.59 30.40 23.76
N GLY A 639 43.43 29.19 23.19
CA GLY A 639 43.32 29.01 21.72
C GLY A 639 44.21 27.96 21.05
N GLN A 640 43.88 26.67 21.20
CA GLN A 640 44.28 25.56 20.30
C GLN A 640 43.04 24.63 20.14
N HIS A 641 42.83 23.85 19.07
CA HIS A 641 43.78 22.97 18.37
C HIS A 641 43.60 22.85 16.83
N GLU A 642 44.46 22.03 16.23
CA GLU A 642 44.81 21.99 14.80
C GLU A 642 44.15 20.85 13.98
N LEU A 643 44.43 20.87 12.68
CA LEU A 643 44.23 19.80 11.70
C LEU A 643 45.16 18.60 11.95
N HIS A 644 44.77 17.36 11.58
CA HIS A 644 45.60 16.52 10.67
C HIS A 644 44.95 15.20 10.18
N TYR A 645 45.70 14.53 9.28
CA TYR A 645 45.57 13.13 8.82
C TYR A 645 46.69 12.27 9.52
N ALA A 646 46.77 10.93 9.45
CA ALA A 646 46.15 9.97 8.54
C ALA A 646 45.95 8.56 9.15
N GLU A 647 44.93 7.84 8.65
CA GLU A 647 45.01 6.49 8.06
C GLU A 647 45.70 5.29 8.81
N VAL A 648 44.87 4.32 9.22
CA VAL A 648 45.00 2.84 9.03
C VAL A 648 45.68 1.87 10.06
N ARG A 649 44.90 0.81 10.39
CA ARG A 649 45.26 -0.57 10.88
C ARG A 649 45.83 -0.72 12.32
N HIS A 650 45.52 -1.77 13.11
CA HIS A 650 44.58 -2.90 12.93
C HIS A 650 44.23 -3.63 14.26
N ASN A 651 43.04 -4.25 14.30
CA ASN A 651 42.70 -5.57 14.91
C ASN A 651 42.25 -5.76 16.39
N ARG A 652 41.23 -6.64 16.52
CA ARG A 652 40.80 -7.54 17.63
C ARG A 652 40.01 -7.06 18.88
N LYS A 653 38.72 -7.44 18.84
CA LYS A 653 37.95 -8.30 19.79
C LYS A 653 37.13 -7.70 20.98
N ASN A 654 35.93 -8.29 21.11
CA ASN A 654 35.08 -8.53 22.30
C ASN A 654 34.45 -7.27 22.98
N GLN A 655 33.11 -7.11 22.94
CA GLN A 655 32.04 -7.76 23.75
C GLN A 655 31.91 -7.20 25.18
N GLY A 656 30.73 -6.64 25.52
CA GLY A 656 30.40 -6.18 26.89
C GLY A 656 29.05 -5.46 27.05
N GLN A 657 28.03 -6.20 27.50
CA GLN A 657 26.79 -5.73 28.16
C GLN A 657 27.02 -5.75 29.70
N PRO A 658 26.07 -5.42 30.60
CA PRO A 658 24.92 -4.48 30.55
C PRO A 658 24.69 -3.63 31.84
N GLY A 659 23.85 -2.58 31.75
CA GLY A 659 22.67 -2.32 32.64
C GLY A 659 22.77 -1.94 34.14
N LEU A 660 21.63 -1.40 34.64
CA LEU A 660 21.19 -1.30 36.06
C LEU A 660 22.01 -0.37 36.99
N SER A 661 21.56 0.06 38.18
CA SER A 661 20.26 0.04 38.93
C SER A 661 20.17 1.37 39.74
N ALA A 662 19.45 1.63 40.85
CA ALA A 662 18.62 0.92 41.85
C ALA A 662 17.70 1.99 42.54
N THR A 663 16.83 1.77 43.54
CA THR A 663 16.37 0.63 44.40
C THR A 663 14.86 0.90 44.69
N THR A 664 14.04 0.35 45.61
CA THR A 664 14.05 -0.52 46.82
C THR A 664 12.61 -1.13 46.91
N THR A 665 12.13 -1.97 47.85
CA THR A 665 12.53 -2.43 49.20
C THR A 665 12.09 -3.91 49.40
N ALA A 666 12.17 -4.46 50.61
CA ALA A 666 11.73 -5.82 51.01
C ALA A 666 11.37 -5.82 52.53
N PRO A 667 11.14 -6.94 53.29
CA PRO A 667 11.37 -8.40 53.08
C PRO A 667 10.02 -9.19 52.95
N THR A 668 9.78 -10.50 53.23
CA THR A 668 10.48 -11.60 53.96
C THR A 668 9.98 -12.98 53.45
N PRO A 669 10.72 -14.13 53.55
CA PRO A 669 10.41 -15.34 52.76
C PRO A 669 10.06 -16.64 53.54
N SER A 670 9.55 -17.69 52.85
CA SER A 670 9.86 -19.13 53.11
C SER A 670 9.30 -20.18 52.09
N TYR A 671 10.17 -21.14 51.69
CA TYR A 671 9.98 -22.60 51.40
C TYR A 671 9.05 -23.20 50.28
N VAL A 672 9.66 -23.69 49.17
CA VAL A 672 9.80 -25.13 48.69
C VAL A 672 8.58 -26.11 48.70
N PRO A 673 8.33 -27.03 47.69
CA PRO A 673 8.60 -27.11 46.22
C PRO A 673 7.42 -27.75 45.37
N GLY A 674 7.60 -28.15 44.09
CA GLY A 674 6.76 -29.22 43.47
C GLY A 674 6.62 -29.40 41.92
N ASN A 675 7.19 -30.51 41.38
CA ASN A 675 6.72 -31.40 40.28
C ASN A 675 6.15 -30.89 38.90
N ASN A 676 7.04 -30.66 37.93
CA ASN A 676 7.51 -31.61 36.86
C ASN A 676 6.52 -32.48 36.01
N LYS A 677 6.91 -32.74 34.74
CA LYS A 677 6.34 -33.62 33.66
C LYS A 677 5.14 -33.03 32.86
N THR A 678 4.87 -33.41 31.58
CA THR A 678 5.43 -34.45 30.68
C THR A 678 5.96 -33.87 29.34
N ALA A 679 6.63 -34.70 28.53
CA ALA A 679 7.15 -34.35 27.20
C ALA A 679 6.53 -35.21 26.08
N THR A 680 6.70 -34.79 24.82
CA THR A 680 6.60 -35.66 23.64
C THR A 680 7.39 -35.03 22.47
N SER A 681 7.84 -35.86 21.52
CA SER A 681 8.82 -35.45 20.50
C SER A 681 8.63 -36.20 19.18
N ASN A 682 8.70 -35.49 18.05
CA ASN A 682 9.51 -35.92 16.90
C ASN A 682 9.74 -34.78 15.87
N PRO A 683 10.70 -34.91 14.92
CA PRO A 683 11.23 -33.79 14.16
C PRO A 683 11.05 -33.89 12.63
N ALA A 684 11.79 -33.01 11.93
CA ALA A 684 12.18 -33.03 10.51
C ALA A 684 11.25 -32.35 9.50
N GLY A 685 11.86 -31.50 8.66
CA GLY A 685 11.24 -30.70 7.61
C GLY A 685 12.26 -29.70 7.03
N GLN A 686 12.96 -30.12 5.97
CA GLN A 686 14.02 -29.35 5.28
C GLN A 686 13.77 -29.46 3.77
N ILE A 687 13.85 -28.35 3.01
CA ILE A 687 13.90 -28.17 1.53
C ILE A 687 13.34 -26.76 1.19
N ILE A 688 13.76 -25.95 0.19
CA ILE A 688 15.01 -25.80 -0.60
C ILE A 688 15.07 -24.33 -1.13
N TYR A 689 16.20 -23.95 -1.75
CA TYR A 689 16.51 -22.67 -2.39
C TYR A 689 15.52 -22.11 -3.43
N SER A 690 15.53 -20.78 -3.57
CA SER A 690 15.71 -20.06 -4.86
C SER A 690 16.03 -18.57 -4.58
N ASP A 691 16.52 -17.75 -5.52
CA ASP A 691 17.74 -17.85 -6.35
C ASP A 691 17.96 -16.48 -7.06
N VAL A 692 19.19 -16.13 -7.47
CA VAL A 692 19.52 -15.32 -8.69
C VAL A 692 19.02 -13.83 -8.79
N TYR A 693 19.76 -12.79 -9.23
CA TYR A 693 21.21 -12.52 -9.46
C TYR A 693 21.39 -11.04 -9.96
N LEU A 694 22.53 -10.37 -9.64
CA LEU A 694 23.13 -9.19 -10.37
C LEU A 694 22.28 -7.86 -10.40
N GLN A 695 22.75 -6.65 -10.77
CA GLN A 695 24.06 -6.19 -11.28
C GLN A 695 24.45 -4.74 -10.84
N TYR A 696 25.71 -4.39 -11.13
CA TYR A 696 26.53 -3.18 -10.88
C TYR A 696 25.95 -1.74 -11.03
N PHE A 697 26.65 -0.79 -10.36
CA PHE A 697 27.07 0.60 -10.74
C PHE A 697 26.49 1.25 -12.04
N HIS A 698 26.26 2.57 -12.13
CA HIS A 698 27.23 3.64 -11.80
C HIS A 698 26.61 5.07 -11.69
N SER A 699 27.44 6.01 -11.22
CA SER A 699 27.47 7.48 -11.48
C SER A 699 26.41 8.43 -10.88
N GLU A 700 26.98 9.45 -10.24
CA GLU A 700 26.41 10.66 -9.61
C GLU A 700 25.63 11.58 -10.57
N THR A 701 24.74 12.41 -10.01
CA THR A 701 24.61 13.81 -10.47
C THR A 701 24.33 14.78 -9.30
N LYS A 702 24.76 16.03 -9.53
CA LYS A 702 24.63 17.26 -8.72
C LYS A 702 23.19 17.52 -8.21
N GLY A 703 22.94 18.30 -7.15
CA GLY A 703 23.86 19.08 -6.30
C GLY A 703 23.15 20.33 -5.73
N GLU A 704 23.71 20.93 -4.67
CA GLU A 704 23.09 22.09 -3.98
C GLU A 704 23.24 23.43 -4.72
N LEU A 705 22.35 24.37 -4.42
CA LEU A 705 22.43 25.77 -4.88
C LEU A 705 23.54 26.53 -4.12
N LYS A 706 24.22 27.46 -4.81
CA LYS A 706 25.09 28.47 -4.20
C LYS A 706 24.96 29.81 -4.91
N MET A 707 24.92 30.88 -4.12
CA MET A 707 24.98 32.29 -4.53
C MET A 707 26.26 32.86 -3.88
N GLN A 708 27.34 33.25 -4.59
CA GLN A 708 27.49 34.35 -5.57
C GLN A 708 27.44 35.72 -4.87
N LEU A 709 28.41 36.64 -5.04
CA LEU A 709 29.67 36.60 -5.82
C LEU A 709 30.62 37.74 -5.38
N ASP A 710 31.93 37.49 -5.32
CA ASP A 710 32.96 38.55 -5.34
C ASP A 710 33.39 38.84 -6.78
N VAL A 711 33.51 40.12 -7.16
CA VAL A 711 33.71 40.56 -8.55
C VAL A 711 35.00 41.36 -8.73
N CYS A 712 35.90 40.83 -9.58
CA CYS A 712 37.12 41.48 -10.10
C CYS A 712 38.22 41.75 -9.04
N ILE A 713 39.52 41.76 -9.38
CA ILE A 713 40.15 42.12 -10.66
C ILE A 713 41.14 41.07 -11.17
N ASN A 714 41.04 40.78 -12.48
CA ASN A 714 42.08 40.40 -13.46
C ASN A 714 41.32 39.83 -14.67
N LEU A 715 40.79 40.60 -15.61
CA LEU A 715 41.28 41.86 -16.19
C LEU A 715 42.75 41.80 -16.68
N LEU A 716 43.13 40.72 -17.37
CA LEU A 716 43.77 40.86 -18.69
C LEU A 716 43.84 39.52 -19.50
N LEU A 717 42.70 39.16 -20.10
CA LEU A 717 42.59 38.47 -21.40
C LEU A 717 41.19 38.87 -21.94
N THR A 718 40.95 40.10 -22.40
CA THR A 718 41.43 40.70 -23.67
C THR A 718 41.47 39.71 -24.83
N ILE A 719 40.69 40.00 -25.90
CA ILE A 719 40.49 39.16 -27.10
C ILE A 719 39.69 37.88 -26.75
N THR A 720 38.36 37.85 -26.84
CA THR A 720 37.50 38.19 -27.99
C THR A 720 36.10 38.72 -27.57
N GLY A 721 35.28 39.15 -28.55
CA GLY A 721 33.81 39.20 -28.37
C GLY A 721 33.15 40.57 -28.13
N LEU A 722 33.76 41.68 -28.57
CA LEU A 722 33.09 42.99 -28.54
C LEU A 722 32.13 43.13 -29.75
N LEU A 723 30.89 43.52 -29.46
CA LEU A 723 29.95 44.22 -30.36
C LEU A 723 29.25 43.46 -31.51
N GLN A 724 28.27 42.63 -31.15
CA GLN A 724 26.93 42.66 -31.79
C GLN A 724 25.89 42.68 -30.64
N VAL A 725 24.73 43.33 -30.74
CA VAL A 725 23.95 43.72 -31.92
C VAL A 725 23.69 45.23 -32.00
N VAL A 726 23.88 45.81 -33.19
CA VAL A 726 23.19 47.03 -33.61
C VAL A 726 22.17 46.63 -34.68
N THR A 727 20.88 46.69 -34.35
CA THR A 727 19.79 46.66 -35.33
C THR A 727 19.67 48.05 -35.95
N ALA A 728 20.02 48.20 -37.23
CA ALA A 728 19.85 49.44 -37.97
C ALA A 728 19.48 49.13 -39.43
N ASP A 729 18.19 48.93 -39.69
CA ASP A 729 17.68 48.84 -41.05
C ASP A 729 17.54 50.23 -41.69
N ILE A 730 18.18 50.38 -42.85
CA ILE A 730 17.65 51.00 -44.07
C ILE A 730 17.08 52.45 -43.98
N SER A 731 17.89 53.36 -44.56
CA SER A 731 17.49 54.51 -45.43
C SER A 731 17.20 55.91 -44.85
N THR A 732 17.25 56.89 -45.78
CA THR A 732 17.17 58.37 -45.65
C THR A 732 18.40 59.02 -44.99
N ILE A 733 19.27 59.79 -45.64
CA ILE A 733 19.20 60.78 -46.75
C ILE A 733 18.61 62.14 -46.32
N LEU A 734 19.53 63.09 -46.04
CA LEU A 734 19.57 64.53 -46.39
C LEU A 734 18.27 65.38 -46.49
N PRO A 735 18.36 66.71 -46.23
CA PRO A 735 19.11 67.44 -45.20
C PRO A 735 18.26 68.60 -44.59
N PHE A 736 18.93 69.62 -44.02
CA PHE A 736 18.43 70.84 -43.36
C PHE A 736 18.05 70.70 -41.88
#